data_AF-A0A352L1P3-F1
#
_entry.id   AF-A0A352L1P3-F1
#
_cell.length_a   1.000
_cell.length_b   1.000
_cell.length_c   1.000
_cell.angle_alpha   90.00
_cell.angle_beta   90.00
_cell.angle_gamma   90.00
#
_symmetry.space_group_name_H-M   'P 1'
#
loop_
_entity.id
_entity.type
_entity.pdbx_description
1 polymer ?
#
loop_
_entity_poly.entity_id
_entity_poly.type
_entity_poly.pdbx_seq_one_letter_code
_entity_poly.pdbx_strand_id
1 'polypeptide(L)'
;MAMCERIRRLVIVWCLLSASGVAQESAAAAGTEPVAEWLFDEGSGGLASSLGGWRPADVRGVPVLQSAGPRPPEFPDFSPDNRGLQLDGRSWLQFADDGSGRLNFAAGEAISLEAWVRTSVLKDGQQVYLIGKGRTGRSGTKKENQSWALRLRGMGGTARVSFLFRSADVPAGVNAEGRETEAAAGELHRWNSSRGFAADGEWHHVAVSFRFGSSESPVAWIDGEPTDGSWDMGGRTSSRAPYVDDDQVWIGSSMGGNPESSFQGVLDGVAVWRRMLTDADVSRRWRTTRRSESLPELAAEQLSRGVVTVDVREYVKQSDPWNRERTRITTRWEQPVMALSRLPRKYIDGGLIGDRSNPCVVRLRTVVSTEEQQTRVLVRARSAARLLIDGREVAKLNLLPYASDGHQEVPVPPEPLYAGMHPVQAGDQEVTVEVSLATGEHVFELETLAGGKSMRVELGETVVALGSPERGFEVLSAGAERYSLDESGWRQLLTEQQQFLVRLESEERVRQGAEESAYWTARHAVVRDVIGADAAGIAAADVDRLLLKTLADEGLQPRPLVDDLTFLRRLALSTVGVIPTPEERQWFLSQPSERRRALAVDRYLADPRWADHWVSYWQDVLAENPGILKPELNNTGPFRWWIYESFLDNRPTDRFATELVMMRGSRLGGGPAGFAMASQNDVPLAERSIVLGAAFGARNLKCARCHDSPVNEVSQKQLFEMAALLNRGAISIPATSSVPKGPDGERNGRVTVSIEPGTVVSPAWTFGADASGVDPLWQRLLRDPGDSREQLALHLTHPVTSDFAMVMVNRLWSQLFGQGLLRDQDDWSGGRSVHGELLELLGRQHMAVGYDLKATARLLLLTDAWQRESAPEDAPVARLFGAVTLRRMTAEQMVDSLYAAVGKGFDAELLTLDPEGRRPDDSFLNLGQPQRAWQLCSLSNERDRPALALPVAQSLVDLLTVFGWRDSRPHGLSVRDDQATVLQPLTLANGNAGHRLVQFSDNSAATEAAVAAESPEQLVRELFRRLLTREPSAAEVEGLANELRAGFSDRLVPGAVKRPPQSRRNSVSWSNHLNSEATRQKQQQEESAREGDPPTERLREDWRLVAEDVVWVLLNSPEFVFVP
;
A
#
# COMPACT_ATOMS: atom_id res chain seq x y z
N MET A 1 -62.85 -12.88 -18.10
CA MET A 1 -61.44 -12.63 -18.52
C MET A 1 -60.57 -13.87 -18.31
N ALA A 2 -60.93 -15.00 -18.93
CA ALA A 2 -60.11 -16.22 -18.99
C ALA A 2 -60.12 -16.86 -20.41
N MET A 3 -60.68 -16.14 -21.39
CA MET A 3 -60.85 -16.60 -22.77
C MET A 3 -59.93 -15.87 -23.77
N CYS A 4 -59.25 -14.80 -23.34
CA CYS A 4 -58.29 -14.06 -24.16
C CYS A 4 -56.85 -14.64 -24.09
N GLU A 5 -56.53 -15.45 -23.08
CA GLU A 5 -55.19 -16.07 -22.96
C GLU A 5 -55.03 -17.40 -23.72
N ARG A 6 -56.13 -18.09 -24.08
CA ARG A 6 -56.05 -19.32 -24.88
C ARG A 6 -55.83 -19.09 -26.38
N ILE A 7 -56.20 -17.93 -26.91
CA ILE A 7 -56.05 -17.62 -28.35
C ILE A 7 -54.62 -17.15 -28.70
N ARG A 8 -53.92 -16.47 -27.78
CA ARG A 8 -52.52 -16.06 -28.00
C ARG A 8 -51.52 -17.21 -28.00
N ARG A 9 -51.79 -18.31 -27.28
CA ARG A 9 -50.90 -19.49 -27.24
C ARG A 9 -51.04 -20.42 -28.45
N LEU A 10 -52.16 -20.39 -29.18
CA LEU A 10 -52.35 -21.22 -30.39
C LEU A 10 -51.79 -20.60 -31.67
N VAL A 11 -51.68 -19.27 -31.77
CA VAL A 11 -51.11 -18.60 -32.95
C VAL A 11 -49.57 -18.71 -32.99
N ILE A 12 -48.91 -18.79 -31.83
CA ILE A 12 -47.45 -18.90 -31.76
C ILE A 12 -46.95 -20.32 -32.09
N VAL A 13 -47.77 -21.35 -31.86
CA VAL A 13 -47.39 -22.75 -32.18
C VAL A 13 -47.61 -23.09 -33.67
N TRP A 14 -48.46 -22.35 -34.39
CA TRP A 14 -48.72 -22.59 -35.83
C TRP A 14 -47.74 -21.86 -36.77
N CYS A 15 -47.10 -20.78 -36.31
CA CYS A 15 -46.02 -20.11 -37.06
C CYS A 15 -44.67 -20.84 -36.96
N LEU A 16 -44.53 -21.84 -36.08
CA LEU A 16 -43.29 -22.62 -35.91
C LEU A 16 -43.25 -23.92 -36.73
N LEU A 17 -44.27 -24.24 -37.53
CA LEU A 17 -44.36 -25.52 -38.27
C LEU A 17 -44.59 -25.40 -39.79
N SER A 18 -44.50 -24.20 -40.38
CA SER A 18 -44.82 -23.97 -41.79
C SER A 18 -43.79 -23.10 -42.50
N ALA A 19 -42.51 -23.48 -42.49
CA ALA A 19 -41.50 -22.91 -43.40
C ALA A 19 -40.26 -23.81 -43.55
N SER A 20 -40.47 -25.10 -43.83
CA SER A 20 -39.45 -25.98 -44.42
C SER A 20 -39.90 -26.29 -45.84
N GLY A 21 -39.36 -25.55 -46.81
CA GLY A 21 -39.73 -25.61 -48.23
C GLY A 21 -38.73 -24.81 -49.07
N VAL A 22 -37.62 -25.47 -49.37
CA VAL A 22 -36.45 -25.07 -50.14
C VAL A 22 -36.79 -24.35 -51.46
N ALA A 23 -36.17 -23.19 -51.69
CA ALA A 23 -35.66 -22.80 -53.01
C ALA A 23 -34.14 -22.60 -52.86
N GLN A 24 -33.43 -23.55 -53.45
CA GLN A 24 -31.98 -23.73 -53.43
C GLN A 24 -31.40 -22.81 -54.52
N GLU A 25 -30.74 -21.71 -54.12
CA GLU A 25 -29.72 -21.08 -54.97
C GLU A 25 -28.36 -21.27 -54.29
N SER A 26 -27.40 -21.69 -55.10
CA SER A 26 -26.22 -22.44 -54.68
C SER A 26 -25.21 -21.61 -53.89
N ALA A 27 -24.68 -22.25 -52.84
CA ALA A 27 -23.59 -21.80 -52.00
C ALA A 27 -22.30 -21.50 -52.79
N ALA A 28 -21.64 -20.39 -52.42
CA ALA A 28 -20.20 -20.34 -52.30
C ALA A 28 -19.88 -20.17 -50.81
N ALA A 29 -19.07 -21.08 -50.26
CA ALA A 29 -18.86 -21.27 -48.83
C ALA A 29 -18.30 -20.03 -48.11
N ALA A 30 -19.01 -19.53 -47.09
CA ALA A 30 -18.47 -18.62 -46.08
C ALA A 30 -18.24 -19.42 -44.78
N GLY A 31 -16.98 -19.64 -44.41
CA GLY A 31 -16.57 -20.53 -43.31
C GLY A 31 -17.04 -20.09 -41.92
N THR A 32 -17.11 -21.05 -41.00
CA THR A 32 -17.42 -20.87 -39.58
C THR A 32 -16.23 -20.40 -38.73
N GLU A 33 -15.04 -20.30 -39.34
CA GLU A 33 -13.76 -19.98 -38.70
C GLU A 33 -13.20 -18.62 -39.16
N PRO A 34 -12.31 -17.98 -38.37
CA PRO A 34 -11.64 -16.76 -38.80
C PRO A 34 -10.70 -17.04 -39.98
N VAL A 35 -10.40 -16.01 -40.78
CA VAL A 35 -9.42 -16.11 -41.88
C VAL A 35 -7.98 -15.86 -41.42
N ALA A 36 -7.81 -15.30 -40.22
CA ALA A 36 -6.56 -15.19 -39.48
C ALA A 36 -6.86 -15.05 -37.97
N GLU A 37 -6.07 -15.72 -37.12
CA GLU A 37 -6.20 -15.66 -35.66
C GLU A 37 -4.82 -15.77 -34.99
N TRP A 38 -4.63 -15.04 -33.89
CA TRP A 38 -3.43 -15.07 -33.06
C TRP A 38 -3.81 -15.21 -31.58
N LEU A 39 -3.52 -16.38 -31.00
CA LEU A 39 -3.76 -16.71 -29.58
C LEU A 39 -2.50 -16.53 -28.69
N PHE A 40 -1.35 -16.23 -29.27
CA PHE A 40 -0.07 -15.94 -28.60
C PHE A 40 0.45 -16.94 -27.55
N ASP A 41 -0.19 -18.09 -27.37
CA ASP A 41 0.32 -19.17 -26.54
C ASP A 41 1.36 -20.05 -27.30
N GLU A 42 2.26 -20.71 -26.57
CA GLU A 42 3.33 -21.52 -27.16
C GLU A 42 2.80 -22.77 -27.90
N GLY A 43 1.65 -23.30 -27.48
CA GLY A 43 0.99 -24.45 -28.11
C GLY A 43 0.26 -24.12 -29.42
N SER A 44 -0.06 -22.83 -29.62
CA SER A 44 -0.85 -22.28 -30.72
C SER A 44 0.01 -21.45 -31.69
N GLY A 45 1.33 -21.61 -31.65
CA GLY A 45 2.26 -21.04 -32.65
C GLY A 45 3.03 -19.78 -32.22
N GLY A 46 2.91 -19.32 -30.97
CA GLY A 46 3.65 -18.17 -30.44
C GLY A 46 3.33 -16.88 -31.18
N LEU A 47 4.32 -16.25 -31.84
CA LEU A 47 4.10 -15.04 -32.66
C LEU A 47 3.45 -15.32 -34.02
N ALA A 48 3.34 -16.58 -34.43
CA ALA A 48 2.70 -16.96 -35.68
C ALA A 48 1.16 -16.97 -35.57
N SER A 49 0.47 -16.92 -36.71
CA SER A 49 -0.97 -17.17 -36.77
C SER A 49 -1.27 -18.59 -36.30
N SER A 50 -2.27 -18.73 -35.43
CA SER A 50 -2.71 -19.99 -34.84
C SER A 50 -3.43 -20.90 -35.85
N LEU A 51 -3.89 -20.35 -36.98
CA LEU A 51 -4.43 -21.11 -38.12
C LEU A 51 -3.34 -21.60 -39.09
N GLY A 52 -2.06 -21.35 -38.78
CA GLY A 52 -0.91 -21.71 -39.62
C GLY A 52 -0.68 -20.77 -40.81
N GLY A 53 0.46 -20.96 -41.48
CA GLY A 53 0.80 -20.29 -42.74
C GLY A 53 1.32 -18.85 -42.64
N TRP A 54 1.17 -18.15 -41.50
CA TRP A 54 1.61 -16.76 -41.33
C TRP A 54 2.57 -16.61 -40.15
N ARG A 55 3.84 -16.32 -40.42
CA ARG A 55 4.84 -15.94 -39.41
C ARG A 55 5.15 -14.44 -39.57
N PRO A 56 5.49 -13.73 -38.49
CA PRO A 56 5.91 -12.35 -38.61
C PRO A 56 7.15 -12.28 -39.51
N ALA A 57 7.06 -11.46 -40.55
CA ALA A 57 8.18 -11.14 -41.43
C ALA A 57 9.22 -10.27 -40.73
N ASP A 58 8.78 -9.47 -39.75
CA ASP A 58 9.64 -8.67 -38.89
C ASP A 58 8.99 -8.53 -37.51
N VAL A 59 9.85 -8.43 -36.48
CA VAL A 59 9.47 -8.22 -35.09
C VAL A 59 10.26 -7.02 -34.60
N ARG A 60 9.56 -5.93 -34.26
CA ARG A 60 10.19 -4.68 -33.82
C ARG A 60 10.01 -4.52 -32.32
N GLY A 61 11.03 -3.95 -31.68
CA GLY A 61 11.10 -3.84 -30.23
C GLY A 61 11.37 -5.20 -29.55
N VAL A 62 10.86 -5.36 -28.33
CA VAL A 62 11.01 -6.58 -27.52
C VAL A 62 9.63 -7.02 -27.04
N PRO A 63 8.76 -7.55 -27.93
CA PRO A 63 7.47 -8.08 -27.51
C PRO A 63 7.66 -9.27 -26.58
N VAL A 64 6.87 -9.33 -25.51
CA VAL A 64 6.99 -10.38 -24.47
C VAL A 64 5.80 -11.33 -24.55
N LEU A 65 6.06 -12.61 -24.84
CA LEU A 65 5.07 -13.68 -24.96
C LEU A 65 4.75 -14.42 -23.65
N GLN A 66 5.33 -14.00 -22.52
CA GLN A 66 5.15 -14.68 -21.23
C GLN A 66 4.11 -14.01 -20.34
N SER A 67 3.51 -12.90 -20.79
CA SER A 67 2.46 -12.21 -20.05
C SER A 67 1.24 -13.10 -19.88
N ALA A 68 0.63 -13.12 -18.69
CA ALA A 68 -0.58 -13.89 -18.46
C ALA A 68 -1.72 -13.40 -19.37
N GLY A 69 -2.25 -14.30 -20.20
CA GLY A 69 -3.47 -14.10 -20.99
C GLY A 69 -4.74 -14.14 -20.13
N PRO A 70 -5.94 -14.01 -20.71
CA PRO A 70 -7.18 -14.40 -20.05
C PRO A 70 -7.08 -15.87 -19.61
N ARG A 71 -7.42 -16.18 -18.35
CA ARG A 71 -7.26 -17.52 -17.77
C ARG A 71 -8.28 -17.82 -16.66
N PRO A 72 -8.52 -19.10 -16.31
CA PRO A 72 -9.33 -19.48 -15.17
C PRO A 72 -8.78 -18.94 -13.82
N PRO A 73 -9.64 -18.72 -12.81
CA PRO A 73 -11.09 -18.92 -12.85
C PRO A 73 -11.80 -17.85 -13.69
N GLU A 74 -11.20 -16.67 -13.86
CA GLU A 74 -11.83 -15.47 -14.44
C GLU A 74 -12.37 -15.70 -15.86
N PHE A 75 -11.64 -16.42 -16.71
CA PHE A 75 -12.09 -16.77 -18.06
C PHE A 75 -12.02 -18.29 -18.23
N PRO A 76 -13.11 -19.02 -17.91
CA PRO A 76 -13.10 -20.47 -17.74
C PRO A 76 -12.89 -21.25 -19.05
N ASP A 77 -13.05 -20.59 -20.20
CA ASP A 77 -12.86 -21.22 -21.51
C ASP A 77 -11.40 -21.16 -21.99
N PHE A 78 -10.52 -20.45 -21.27
CA PHE A 78 -9.09 -20.41 -21.56
C PHE A 78 -8.30 -21.48 -20.80
N SER A 79 -7.13 -21.82 -21.31
CA SER A 79 -6.17 -22.66 -20.57
C SER A 79 -5.66 -21.95 -19.31
N PRO A 80 -5.41 -22.65 -18.18
CA PRO A 80 -4.71 -22.09 -17.01
C PRO A 80 -3.36 -21.46 -17.35
N ASP A 81 -2.70 -21.97 -18.39
CA ASP A 81 -1.38 -21.54 -18.85
C ASP A 81 -1.44 -20.53 -20.01
N ASN A 82 -2.62 -19.99 -20.33
CA ASN A 82 -2.81 -19.08 -21.46
C ASN A 82 -1.91 -17.84 -21.36
N ARG A 83 -1.31 -17.45 -22.49
CA ARG A 83 -0.34 -16.34 -22.59
C ARG A 83 -0.82 -15.30 -23.58
N GLY A 84 -0.53 -14.03 -23.29
CA GLY A 84 -0.79 -12.90 -24.16
C GLY A 84 0.48 -12.20 -24.61
N LEU A 85 0.38 -11.49 -25.73
CA LEU A 85 1.44 -10.66 -26.31
C LEU A 85 1.50 -9.30 -25.63
N GLN A 86 2.54 -9.05 -24.83
CA GLN A 86 2.78 -7.74 -24.24
C GLN A 86 3.60 -6.83 -25.15
N LEU A 87 3.09 -5.60 -25.32
CA LEU A 87 3.67 -4.53 -26.12
C LEU A 87 3.85 -3.26 -25.26
N ASP A 88 4.96 -2.56 -25.48
CA ASP A 88 5.43 -1.41 -24.68
C ASP A 88 5.16 -0.06 -25.36
N GLY A 89 4.34 -0.02 -26.41
CA GLY A 89 4.15 1.17 -27.24
C GLY A 89 5.31 1.45 -28.22
N ARG A 90 6.34 0.58 -28.23
CA ARG A 90 7.48 0.63 -29.16
C ARG A 90 7.75 -0.72 -29.85
N SER A 91 7.01 -1.75 -29.46
CA SER A 91 7.10 -3.09 -30.00
C SER A 91 5.86 -3.42 -30.83
N TRP A 92 6.04 -4.14 -31.94
CA TRP A 92 4.94 -4.58 -32.80
C TRP A 92 5.36 -5.75 -33.71
N LEU A 93 4.37 -6.44 -34.26
CA LEU A 93 4.56 -7.54 -35.20
C LEU A 93 4.16 -7.12 -36.61
N GLN A 94 4.93 -7.53 -37.60
CA GLN A 94 4.70 -7.22 -39.00
C GLN A 94 4.61 -8.50 -39.82
N PHE A 95 3.50 -8.68 -40.54
CA PHE A 95 3.23 -9.85 -41.36
C PHE A 95 3.20 -9.45 -42.84
N ALA A 96 3.88 -10.22 -43.68
CA ALA A 96 3.78 -10.05 -45.13
C ALA A 96 2.40 -10.51 -45.62
N ASP A 97 1.81 -9.74 -46.54
CA ASP A 97 0.68 -10.24 -47.32
C ASP A 97 1.20 -11.34 -48.25
N ASP A 98 0.55 -12.50 -48.25
CA ASP A 98 0.91 -13.65 -49.07
C ASP A 98 0.36 -13.55 -50.51
N GLY A 99 -0.35 -12.46 -50.83
CA GLY A 99 -0.93 -12.22 -52.15
C GLY A 99 -2.10 -13.14 -52.48
N SER A 100 -2.58 -13.94 -51.51
CA SER A 100 -3.72 -14.85 -51.70
C SER A 100 -5.05 -14.11 -51.84
N GLY A 101 -5.09 -12.81 -51.54
CA GLY A 101 -6.31 -12.01 -51.51
C GLY A 101 -7.24 -12.32 -50.33
N ARG A 102 -6.85 -13.19 -49.39
CA ARG A 102 -7.69 -13.59 -48.26
C ARG A 102 -8.07 -12.45 -47.31
N LEU A 103 -7.26 -11.39 -47.26
CA LEU A 103 -7.49 -10.16 -46.48
C LEU A 103 -7.95 -8.97 -47.32
N ASN A 104 -8.26 -9.21 -48.60
CA ASN A 104 -8.73 -8.22 -49.54
C ASN A 104 -10.26 -8.28 -49.62
N PHE A 105 -10.91 -7.14 -49.40
CA PHE A 105 -12.37 -7.04 -49.30
C PHE A 105 -12.93 -6.18 -50.43
N ALA A 106 -14.04 -6.59 -51.02
CA ALA A 106 -14.77 -5.86 -52.05
C ALA A 106 -16.00 -5.13 -51.48
N ALA A 107 -16.62 -4.26 -52.28
CA ALA A 107 -17.93 -3.70 -51.94
C ALA A 107 -18.96 -4.82 -51.76
N GLY A 108 -19.76 -4.73 -50.70
CA GLY A 108 -20.74 -5.75 -50.32
C GLY A 108 -20.20 -6.86 -49.42
N GLU A 109 -18.88 -7.02 -49.29
CA GLU A 109 -18.29 -8.02 -48.38
C GLU A 109 -18.27 -7.53 -46.93
N ALA A 110 -18.40 -8.49 -46.02
CA ALA A 110 -18.37 -8.24 -44.58
C ALA A 110 -16.97 -8.49 -44.02
N ILE A 111 -16.56 -7.65 -43.08
CA ILE A 111 -15.38 -7.84 -42.25
C ILE A 111 -15.81 -7.82 -40.78
N SER A 112 -15.24 -8.70 -39.97
CA SER A 112 -15.22 -8.49 -38.52
C SER A 112 -13.81 -8.62 -37.98
N LEU A 113 -13.51 -7.81 -36.98
CA LEU A 113 -12.22 -7.77 -36.29
C LEU A 113 -12.49 -7.86 -34.80
N GLU A 114 -11.74 -8.70 -34.08
CA GLU A 114 -11.83 -8.80 -32.62
C GLU A 114 -10.45 -8.97 -31.98
N ALA A 115 -10.37 -8.65 -30.69
CA ALA A 115 -9.19 -8.84 -29.86
C ALA A 115 -9.56 -8.85 -28.37
N TRP A 116 -8.81 -9.62 -27.59
CA TRP A 116 -8.67 -9.43 -26.16
C TRP A 116 -7.60 -8.40 -25.87
N VAL A 117 -7.89 -7.47 -24.97
CA VAL A 117 -7.04 -6.32 -24.70
C VAL A 117 -6.95 -6.08 -23.20
N ARG A 118 -5.73 -5.87 -22.71
CA ARG A 118 -5.43 -5.41 -21.35
C ARG A 118 -4.53 -4.19 -21.41
N THR A 119 -5.00 -3.04 -20.94
CA THR A 119 -4.20 -1.81 -20.94
C THR A 119 -4.54 -0.92 -19.74
N SER A 120 -3.52 -0.29 -19.18
CA SER A 120 -3.63 0.71 -18.11
C SER A 120 -3.23 2.13 -18.58
N VAL A 121 -2.94 2.29 -19.88
CA VAL A 121 -2.40 3.54 -20.44
C VAL A 121 -3.07 3.82 -21.78
N LEU A 122 -3.94 4.84 -21.80
CA LEU A 122 -4.49 5.40 -23.04
C LEU A 122 -4.89 6.86 -22.80
N LYS A 123 -4.24 7.80 -23.50
CA LYS A 123 -4.53 9.23 -23.36
C LYS A 123 -5.77 9.63 -24.15
N ASP A 124 -6.52 10.60 -23.66
CA ASP A 124 -7.61 11.21 -24.44
C ASP A 124 -7.09 11.76 -25.77
N GLY A 125 -7.77 11.39 -26.86
CA GLY A 125 -7.38 11.71 -28.24
C GLY A 125 -6.42 10.70 -28.89
N GLN A 126 -5.72 9.87 -28.12
CA GLN A 126 -4.77 8.88 -28.63
C GLN A 126 -5.49 7.78 -29.42
N GLN A 127 -4.86 7.27 -30.49
CA GLN A 127 -5.43 6.33 -31.45
C GLN A 127 -4.48 5.16 -31.69
N VAL A 128 -4.60 4.11 -30.89
CA VAL A 128 -3.66 2.99 -30.90
C VAL A 128 -4.17 1.82 -31.72
N TYR A 129 -3.29 1.21 -32.52
CA TYR A 129 -3.63 0.08 -33.38
C TYR A 129 -3.55 -1.24 -32.60
N LEU A 130 -4.64 -2.02 -32.65
CA LEU A 130 -4.62 -3.41 -32.20
C LEU A 130 -4.16 -4.30 -33.36
N ILE A 131 -4.83 -4.16 -34.51
CA ILE A 131 -4.45 -4.80 -35.77
C ILE A 131 -4.88 -3.91 -36.95
N GLY A 132 -4.08 -3.87 -38.01
CA GLY A 132 -4.47 -3.21 -39.25
C GLY A 132 -3.66 -3.62 -40.47
N LYS A 133 -4.27 -3.48 -41.65
CA LYS A 133 -3.63 -3.68 -42.96
C LYS A 133 -3.47 -2.35 -43.68
N GLY A 134 -2.24 -2.05 -44.09
CA GLY A 134 -1.88 -0.80 -44.75
C GLY A 134 -1.39 0.29 -43.80
N ARG A 135 -0.93 1.40 -44.38
CA ARG A 135 -0.25 2.55 -43.73
C ARG A 135 1.02 2.16 -42.99
N THR A 136 1.77 1.22 -43.55
CA THR A 136 3.00 0.69 -42.92
C THR A 136 4.24 1.54 -43.23
N GLY A 137 4.17 2.37 -44.28
CA GLY A 137 5.31 3.12 -44.80
C GLY A 137 6.23 2.30 -45.70
N ARG A 138 5.79 1.11 -46.15
CA ARG A 138 6.52 0.27 -47.10
C ARG A 138 6.79 1.02 -48.41
N SER A 139 8.01 0.93 -48.92
CA SER A 139 8.37 1.52 -50.21
C SER A 139 7.51 0.91 -51.33
N GLY A 140 6.90 1.77 -52.15
CA GLY A 140 6.02 1.36 -53.26
C GLY A 140 4.52 1.38 -52.95
N THR A 141 4.10 1.63 -51.70
CA THR A 141 2.68 1.80 -51.33
C THR A 141 2.33 3.28 -51.09
N LYS A 142 1.06 3.67 -51.28
CA LYS A 142 0.59 5.04 -51.00
C LYS A 142 0.56 5.29 -49.49
N LYS A 143 0.89 6.50 -49.02
CA LYS A 143 0.85 6.82 -47.57
C LYS A 143 -0.54 6.70 -46.96
N GLU A 144 -1.59 6.88 -47.76
CA GLU A 144 -2.98 6.84 -47.33
C GLU A 144 -3.65 5.46 -47.53
N ASN A 145 -2.90 4.39 -47.78
CA ASN A 145 -3.42 3.07 -48.15
C ASN A 145 -4.05 2.22 -47.01
N GLN A 146 -4.84 2.78 -46.10
CA GLN A 146 -5.47 1.96 -45.06
C GLN A 146 -6.56 1.07 -45.65
N SER A 147 -6.34 -0.23 -45.75
CA SER A 147 -7.39 -1.17 -46.16
C SER A 147 -8.44 -1.37 -45.08
N TRP A 148 -8.00 -1.65 -43.85
CA TRP A 148 -8.85 -1.76 -42.66
C TRP A 148 -7.99 -1.75 -41.39
N ALA A 149 -8.55 -1.37 -40.26
CA ALA A 149 -7.91 -1.45 -38.94
C ALA A 149 -8.92 -1.46 -37.80
N LEU A 150 -8.62 -2.28 -36.78
CA LEU A 150 -9.23 -2.25 -35.46
C LEU A 150 -8.29 -1.52 -34.50
N ARG A 151 -8.83 -0.51 -33.82
CA ARG A 151 -8.08 0.40 -32.97
C ARG A 151 -8.83 0.71 -31.68
N LEU A 152 -8.11 1.27 -30.72
CA LEU A 152 -8.69 1.94 -29.57
C LEU A 152 -8.44 3.44 -29.63
N ARG A 153 -9.46 4.22 -29.27
CA ARG A 153 -9.39 5.67 -29.13
C ARG A 153 -9.63 6.07 -27.68
N GLY A 154 -8.73 6.84 -27.09
CA GLY A 154 -8.98 7.49 -25.81
C GLY A 154 -10.01 8.60 -25.98
N MET A 155 -11.14 8.52 -25.28
CA MET A 155 -12.16 9.59 -25.26
C MET A 155 -12.89 9.61 -23.92
N GLY A 156 -12.83 10.76 -23.24
CA GLY A 156 -13.56 10.97 -21.99
C GLY A 156 -13.13 9.99 -20.90
N GLY A 157 -11.84 9.68 -20.83
CA GLY A 157 -11.28 8.73 -19.87
C GLY A 157 -11.58 7.26 -20.14
N THR A 158 -12.07 6.92 -21.34
CA THR A 158 -12.38 5.53 -21.74
C THR A 158 -11.69 5.15 -23.05
N ALA A 159 -11.38 3.86 -23.21
CA ALA A 159 -10.90 3.24 -24.43
C ALA A 159 -12.09 2.80 -25.29
N ARG A 160 -12.30 3.49 -26.41
CA ARG A 160 -13.40 3.22 -27.35
C ARG A 160 -12.92 2.42 -28.54
N VAL A 161 -13.70 1.43 -28.95
CA VAL A 161 -13.49 0.72 -30.22
C VAL A 161 -13.56 1.72 -31.37
N SER A 162 -12.53 1.73 -32.22
CA SER A 162 -12.43 2.55 -33.42
C SER A 162 -12.13 1.68 -34.64
N PHE A 163 -12.91 1.86 -35.70
CA PHE A 163 -12.73 1.19 -36.97
C PHE A 163 -12.30 2.19 -38.04
N LEU A 164 -11.26 1.86 -38.80
CA LEU A 164 -10.72 2.73 -39.86
C LEU A 164 -10.52 1.94 -41.14
N PHE A 165 -10.96 2.51 -42.26
CA PHE A 165 -10.57 2.06 -43.60
C PHE A 165 -10.52 3.23 -44.56
N ARG A 166 -10.00 3.04 -45.76
CA ARG A 166 -10.08 3.99 -46.87
C ARG A 166 -10.93 3.42 -47.99
N SER A 167 -11.75 4.22 -48.67
CA SER A 167 -12.42 3.78 -49.90
C SER A 167 -11.46 3.67 -51.08
N ALA A 168 -11.78 2.88 -52.10
CA ALA A 168 -11.04 2.84 -53.36
C ALA A 168 -11.13 4.18 -54.12
N ASP A 169 -10.14 4.43 -54.99
CA ASP A 169 -10.19 5.52 -55.96
C ASP A 169 -11.24 5.18 -57.04
N VAL A 170 -12.03 6.17 -57.46
CA VAL A 170 -12.99 6.03 -58.57
C VAL A 170 -12.28 6.48 -59.85
N PRO A 171 -12.05 5.59 -60.83
CA PRO A 171 -11.48 5.99 -62.11
C PRO A 171 -12.48 6.82 -62.92
N ALA A 172 -11.99 7.69 -63.81
CA ALA A 172 -12.85 8.38 -64.76
C ALA A 172 -13.51 7.36 -65.69
N GLY A 173 -14.82 7.46 -65.88
CA GLY A 173 -15.61 6.51 -66.66
C GLY A 173 -16.83 7.16 -67.28
N VAL A 174 -17.77 6.37 -67.80
CA VAL A 174 -19.03 6.87 -68.36
C VAL A 174 -20.18 6.33 -67.51
N ASN A 175 -21.05 7.21 -66.99
CA ASN A 175 -22.19 6.79 -66.17
C ASN A 175 -23.28 6.10 -67.02
N ALA A 176 -24.32 5.58 -66.36
CA ALA A 176 -25.41 4.86 -67.01
C ALA A 176 -26.19 5.70 -68.05
N GLU A 177 -26.04 7.03 -68.06
CA GLU A 177 -26.64 7.95 -69.03
C GLU A 177 -25.69 8.39 -70.16
N GLY A 178 -24.51 7.78 -70.28
CA GLY A 178 -23.55 8.08 -71.35
C GLY A 178 -22.70 9.34 -71.12
N ARG A 179 -22.67 9.89 -69.90
CA ARG A 179 -21.86 11.08 -69.55
C ARG A 179 -20.53 10.68 -68.92
N GLU A 180 -19.46 11.36 -69.32
CA GLU A 180 -18.15 11.22 -68.68
C GLU A 180 -18.23 11.64 -67.20
N THR A 181 -17.62 10.84 -66.34
CA THR A 181 -17.49 11.03 -64.90
C THR A 181 -16.04 11.28 -64.58
N GLU A 182 -15.78 12.27 -63.72
CA GLU A 182 -14.42 12.59 -63.29
C GLU A 182 -13.87 11.54 -62.33
N ALA A 183 -12.56 11.33 -62.36
CA ALA A 183 -11.88 10.50 -61.37
C ALA A 183 -11.99 11.16 -59.99
N ALA A 184 -12.34 10.39 -58.96
CA ALA A 184 -12.44 10.86 -57.59
C ALA A 184 -11.51 10.05 -56.68
N ALA A 185 -10.72 10.73 -55.86
CA ALA A 185 -9.86 10.07 -54.88
C ALA A 185 -10.72 9.40 -53.78
N GLY A 186 -10.25 8.25 -53.30
CA GLY A 186 -10.83 7.60 -52.13
C GLY A 186 -10.55 8.36 -50.82
N GLU A 187 -11.43 8.18 -49.84
CA GLU A 187 -11.43 8.92 -48.58
C GLU A 187 -11.25 7.99 -47.38
N LEU A 188 -10.73 8.51 -46.26
CA LEU A 188 -10.63 7.74 -45.01
C LEU A 188 -11.96 7.79 -44.26
N HIS A 189 -12.42 6.64 -43.83
CA HIS A 189 -13.63 6.44 -43.06
C HIS A 189 -13.26 5.98 -41.66
N ARG A 190 -13.56 6.80 -40.65
CA ARG A 190 -13.33 6.48 -39.23
C ARG A 190 -14.64 6.47 -38.47
N TRP A 191 -14.90 5.34 -37.83
CA TRP A 191 -16.01 5.17 -36.91
C TRP A 191 -15.49 4.95 -35.50
N ASN A 192 -16.16 5.51 -34.50
CA ASN A 192 -15.84 5.27 -33.09
C ASN A 192 -17.12 4.91 -32.34
N SER A 193 -17.01 3.94 -31.46
CA SER A 193 -18.09 3.54 -30.56
C SER A 193 -18.51 4.68 -29.61
N SER A 194 -19.75 4.61 -29.13
CA SER A 194 -20.33 5.54 -28.17
C SER A 194 -19.88 5.21 -26.74
N ARG A 195 -19.69 3.92 -26.45
CA ARG A 195 -19.17 3.41 -25.17
C ARG A 195 -17.69 3.03 -25.30
N GLY A 196 -17.01 2.98 -24.17
CA GLY A 196 -15.64 2.49 -24.04
C GLY A 196 -15.46 1.82 -22.69
N PHE A 197 -14.39 1.04 -22.53
CA PHE A 197 -13.97 0.48 -21.25
C PHE A 197 -12.92 1.38 -20.59
N ALA A 198 -12.70 1.25 -19.29
CA ALA A 198 -11.64 1.98 -18.61
C ALA A 198 -10.28 1.35 -18.94
N ALA A 199 -9.23 2.13 -19.12
CA ALA A 199 -7.86 1.58 -19.17
C ALA A 199 -7.42 1.23 -17.74
N ASP A 200 -8.06 0.23 -17.14
CA ASP A 200 -7.94 -0.17 -15.74
C ASP A 200 -6.88 -1.26 -15.50
N GLY A 201 -6.20 -1.72 -16.56
CA GLY A 201 -5.20 -2.78 -16.48
C GLY A 201 -5.80 -4.19 -16.50
N GLU A 202 -7.08 -4.33 -16.83
CA GLU A 202 -7.79 -5.61 -16.82
C GLU A 202 -8.09 -6.13 -18.23
N TRP A 203 -8.45 -7.41 -18.34
CA TRP A 203 -8.83 -8.00 -19.63
C TRP A 203 -10.22 -7.55 -20.06
N HIS A 204 -10.31 -7.08 -21.30
CA HIS A 204 -11.53 -6.71 -22.02
C HIS A 204 -11.55 -7.40 -23.37
N HIS A 205 -12.75 -7.70 -23.88
CA HIS A 205 -12.92 -8.23 -25.23
C HIS A 205 -13.60 -7.20 -26.11
N VAL A 206 -12.99 -6.87 -27.24
CA VAL A 206 -13.51 -5.88 -28.19
C VAL A 206 -13.69 -6.48 -29.57
N ALA A 207 -14.79 -6.13 -30.24
CA ALA A 207 -15.05 -6.54 -31.60
C ALA A 207 -15.75 -5.45 -32.41
N VAL A 208 -15.58 -5.47 -33.74
CA VAL A 208 -16.32 -4.64 -34.69
C VAL A 208 -16.62 -5.40 -35.97
N SER A 209 -17.83 -5.24 -36.50
CA SER A 209 -18.29 -5.82 -37.76
C SER A 209 -18.82 -4.73 -38.70
N PHE A 210 -18.47 -4.81 -39.97
CA PHE A 210 -18.91 -3.87 -40.99
C PHE A 210 -19.04 -4.53 -42.36
N ARG A 211 -19.99 -4.06 -43.17
CA ARG A 211 -20.12 -4.42 -44.58
C ARG A 211 -19.69 -3.26 -45.45
N PHE A 212 -18.65 -3.46 -46.25
CA PHE A 212 -18.14 -2.40 -47.10
C PHE A 212 -19.16 -1.96 -48.16
N GLY A 213 -19.22 -0.67 -48.46
CA GLY A 213 -20.23 -0.12 -49.38
C GLY A 213 -21.65 -0.12 -48.81
N SER A 214 -21.84 -0.38 -47.51
CA SER A 214 -23.13 -0.26 -46.83
C SER A 214 -23.40 1.15 -46.28
N SER A 215 -24.65 1.59 -46.38
CA SER A 215 -25.15 2.80 -45.71
C SER A 215 -25.43 2.60 -44.22
N GLU A 216 -25.34 1.37 -43.72
CA GLU A 216 -25.45 1.04 -42.31
C GLU A 216 -24.17 1.43 -41.55
N SER A 217 -24.27 1.58 -40.23
CA SER A 217 -23.09 1.83 -39.39
C SER A 217 -22.46 0.52 -38.94
N PRO A 218 -21.15 0.48 -38.62
CA PRO A 218 -20.53 -0.67 -37.99
C PRO A 218 -21.25 -1.03 -36.68
N VAL A 219 -21.30 -2.32 -36.40
CA VAL A 219 -21.72 -2.85 -35.09
C VAL A 219 -20.46 -3.19 -34.32
N ALA A 220 -20.36 -2.75 -33.07
CA ALA A 220 -19.21 -3.08 -32.23
C ALA A 220 -19.68 -3.68 -30.91
N TRP A 221 -18.79 -4.38 -30.23
CA TRP A 221 -19.02 -4.98 -28.92
C TRP A 221 -17.86 -4.69 -28.00
N ILE A 222 -18.18 -4.54 -26.72
CA ILE A 222 -17.22 -4.44 -25.62
C ILE A 222 -17.73 -5.36 -24.53
N ASP A 223 -16.91 -6.34 -24.14
CA ASP A 223 -17.20 -7.30 -23.07
C ASP A 223 -18.53 -8.05 -23.29
N GLY A 224 -18.74 -8.53 -24.53
CA GLY A 224 -19.95 -9.24 -24.93
C GLY A 224 -21.15 -8.34 -25.26
N GLU A 225 -21.11 -7.06 -24.89
CA GLU A 225 -22.25 -6.16 -25.01
C GLU A 225 -22.17 -5.28 -26.28
N PRO A 226 -23.22 -5.21 -27.11
CA PRO A 226 -23.23 -4.41 -28.33
C PRO A 226 -23.22 -2.91 -28.04
N THR A 227 -22.56 -2.11 -28.87
CA THR A 227 -22.54 -0.65 -28.77
C THR A 227 -22.67 0.01 -30.14
N ASP A 228 -23.46 1.08 -30.17
CA ASP A 228 -23.54 2.01 -31.31
C ASP A 228 -22.32 2.92 -31.35
N GLY A 229 -22.24 3.78 -32.37
CA GLY A 229 -21.17 4.76 -32.54
C GLY A 229 -21.40 5.67 -33.74
N SER A 230 -20.44 6.55 -33.99
CA SER A 230 -20.56 7.60 -35.01
C SER A 230 -19.33 7.67 -35.90
N TRP A 231 -19.57 7.98 -37.17
CA TRP A 231 -18.52 8.37 -38.11
C TRP A 231 -18.04 9.78 -37.79
N ASP A 232 -16.74 9.97 -37.61
CA ASP A 232 -16.14 11.29 -37.46
C ASP A 232 -15.16 11.65 -38.59
N MET A 233 -15.00 10.76 -39.56
CA MET A 233 -14.24 10.96 -40.81
C MET A 233 -14.87 10.13 -41.93
N GLY A 234 -14.99 10.67 -43.14
CA GLY A 234 -15.46 9.99 -44.38
C GLY A 234 -16.93 9.57 -44.43
N GLY A 235 -17.59 9.38 -43.29
CA GLY A 235 -19.00 9.03 -43.22
C GLY A 235 -19.33 7.64 -43.77
N ARG A 236 -20.63 7.40 -44.02
CA ARG A 236 -21.16 6.13 -44.56
C ARG A 236 -20.85 6.01 -46.05
N THR A 237 -20.45 4.82 -46.49
CA THR A 237 -20.19 4.53 -47.90
C THR A 237 -21.41 3.85 -48.53
N SER A 238 -22.16 4.50 -49.41
CA SER A 238 -23.36 3.88 -50.03
C SER A 238 -23.06 2.94 -51.21
N SER A 239 -21.84 2.93 -51.75
CA SER A 239 -21.45 2.06 -52.88
C SER A 239 -19.95 1.85 -53.09
N ARG A 240 -19.06 2.52 -52.35
CA ARG A 240 -17.60 2.44 -52.58
C ARG A 240 -16.98 1.22 -51.90
N ALA A 241 -16.18 0.46 -52.65
CA ALA A 241 -15.31 -0.60 -52.12
C ALA A 241 -14.20 -0.01 -51.22
N PRO A 242 -13.61 -0.78 -50.29
CA PRO A 242 -12.43 -0.34 -49.57
C PRO A 242 -11.21 -0.37 -50.50
N TYR A 243 -10.17 0.38 -50.14
CA TYR A 243 -8.89 0.35 -50.82
C TYR A 243 -8.18 -0.97 -50.52
N VAL A 244 -7.68 -1.62 -51.56
CA VAL A 244 -7.04 -2.93 -51.48
C VAL A 244 -5.67 -2.87 -52.16
N ASP A 245 -4.66 -3.38 -51.48
CA ASP A 245 -3.30 -3.57 -51.98
C ASP A 245 -2.64 -4.78 -51.28
N ASP A 246 -1.36 -5.03 -51.55
CA ASP A 246 -0.56 -6.08 -50.90
C ASP A 246 0.35 -5.50 -49.79
N ASP A 247 -0.06 -4.40 -49.15
CA ASP A 247 0.66 -3.86 -47.99
C ASP A 247 0.48 -4.76 -46.75
N GLN A 248 1.42 -4.64 -45.82
CA GLN A 248 1.58 -5.56 -44.69
C GLN A 248 0.49 -5.39 -43.62
N VAL A 249 0.28 -6.45 -42.85
CA VAL A 249 -0.56 -6.45 -41.65
C VAL A 249 0.32 -6.22 -40.43
N TRP A 250 -0.05 -5.28 -39.58
CA TRP A 250 0.65 -4.98 -38.34
C TRP A 250 -0.26 -5.27 -37.14
N ILE A 251 0.31 -5.88 -36.10
CA ILE A 251 -0.31 -6.03 -34.78
C ILE A 251 0.42 -5.11 -33.81
N GLY A 252 -0.34 -4.25 -33.13
CA GLY A 252 0.18 -3.35 -32.10
C GLY A 252 0.69 -1.99 -32.58
N SER A 253 0.78 -1.73 -33.89
CA SER A 253 1.21 -0.42 -34.41
C SER A 253 0.78 -0.20 -35.87
N SER A 254 1.08 0.99 -36.39
CA SER A 254 1.01 1.38 -37.81
C SER A 254 1.88 2.65 -38.00
N MET A 255 1.80 3.32 -39.16
CA MET A 255 2.41 4.63 -39.40
C MET A 255 3.93 4.68 -39.16
N GLY A 256 4.64 3.61 -39.56
CA GLY A 256 6.09 3.50 -39.37
C GLY A 256 6.52 3.34 -37.91
N GLY A 257 5.64 2.86 -37.02
CA GLY A 257 5.97 2.62 -35.62
C GLY A 257 5.82 3.86 -34.73
N ASN A 258 4.96 4.81 -35.13
CA ASN A 258 4.75 6.03 -34.36
C ASN A 258 4.23 5.69 -32.95
N PRO A 259 4.89 6.11 -31.86
CA PRO A 259 4.45 5.83 -30.49
C PRO A 259 3.02 6.28 -30.18
N GLU A 260 2.55 7.38 -30.78
CA GLU A 260 1.17 7.87 -30.57
C GLU A 260 0.11 7.00 -31.27
N SER A 261 0.53 6.12 -32.18
CA SER A 261 -0.31 5.12 -32.85
C SER A 261 -0.07 3.69 -32.35
N SER A 262 0.87 3.49 -31.43
CA SER A 262 1.32 2.17 -31.00
C SER A 262 0.66 1.76 -29.69
N PHE A 263 0.23 0.51 -29.61
CA PHE A 263 -0.45 -0.04 -28.45
C PHE A 263 0.54 -0.35 -27.32
N GLN A 264 0.15 0.04 -26.10
CA GLN A 264 0.85 -0.29 -24.86
C GLN A 264 -0.09 -1.08 -23.96
N GLY A 265 0.26 -2.34 -23.68
CA GLY A 265 -0.60 -3.28 -22.96
C GLY A 265 -0.33 -4.72 -23.37
N VAL A 266 -1.31 -5.60 -23.15
CA VAL A 266 -1.27 -7.01 -23.58
C VAL A 266 -2.43 -7.29 -24.53
N LEU A 267 -2.15 -8.05 -25.59
CA LEU A 267 -3.13 -8.51 -26.58
C LEU A 267 -3.23 -10.02 -26.55
N ASP A 268 -4.42 -10.53 -26.80
CA ASP A 268 -4.69 -11.94 -27.03
C ASP A 268 -5.88 -12.13 -28.00
N GLY A 269 -6.05 -13.32 -28.57
CA GLY A 269 -7.19 -13.68 -29.42
C GLY A 269 -7.51 -12.68 -30.52
N VAL A 270 -6.49 -12.15 -31.19
CA VAL A 270 -6.68 -11.20 -32.30
C VAL A 270 -7.18 -11.99 -33.50
N ALA A 271 -8.33 -11.63 -34.07
CA ALA A 271 -8.92 -12.39 -35.19
C ALA A 271 -9.54 -11.50 -36.28
N VAL A 272 -9.51 -12.01 -37.53
CA VAL A 272 -10.11 -11.40 -38.72
C VAL A 272 -11.11 -12.36 -39.35
N TRP A 273 -12.30 -11.86 -39.67
CA TRP A 273 -13.41 -12.64 -40.21
C TRP A 273 -13.91 -12.04 -41.53
N ARG A 274 -14.37 -12.89 -42.46
CA ARG A 274 -15.06 -12.47 -43.70
C ARG A 274 -16.60 -12.52 -43.62
N ARG A 275 -17.14 -12.50 -42.40
CA ARG A 275 -18.58 -12.48 -42.11
C ARG A 275 -18.88 -11.44 -41.03
N MET A 276 -20.15 -11.06 -40.89
CA MET A 276 -20.61 -10.32 -39.72
C MET A 276 -20.63 -11.26 -38.50
N LEU A 277 -20.10 -10.80 -37.36
CA LEU A 277 -20.33 -11.45 -36.08
C LEU A 277 -21.73 -11.08 -35.57
N THR A 278 -22.33 -12.00 -34.83
CA THR A 278 -23.61 -11.81 -34.13
C THR A 278 -23.40 -11.61 -32.64
N ASP A 279 -24.39 -11.07 -31.94
CA ASP A 279 -24.33 -10.96 -30.46
C ASP A 279 -24.04 -12.31 -29.80
N ALA A 280 -24.57 -13.41 -30.37
CA ALA A 280 -24.33 -14.76 -29.87
C ALA A 280 -22.88 -15.24 -30.11
N ASP A 281 -22.25 -14.83 -31.22
CA ASP A 281 -20.83 -15.15 -31.48
C ASP A 281 -19.94 -14.48 -30.44
N VAL A 282 -20.14 -13.18 -30.22
CA VAL A 282 -19.31 -12.38 -29.31
C VAL A 282 -19.57 -12.75 -27.85
N SER A 283 -20.83 -12.97 -27.47
CA SER A 283 -21.19 -13.38 -26.10
C SER A 283 -20.62 -14.75 -25.74
N ARG A 284 -20.48 -15.67 -26.70
CA ARG A 284 -19.81 -16.96 -26.46
C ARG A 284 -18.31 -16.81 -26.22
N ARG A 285 -17.66 -15.87 -26.94
CA ARG A 285 -16.24 -15.57 -26.75
C ARG A 285 -15.99 -14.86 -25.42
N TRP A 286 -16.89 -13.99 -24.98
CA TRP A 286 -16.84 -13.36 -23.67
C TRP A 286 -17.54 -14.19 -22.58
N ARG A 287 -17.07 -15.42 -22.37
CA ARG A 287 -17.48 -16.21 -21.20
C ARG A 287 -16.51 -15.96 -20.07
N THR A 288 -17.02 -15.39 -18.99
CA THR A 288 -16.20 -14.98 -17.87
C THR A 288 -16.89 -15.31 -16.55
N THR A 289 -16.11 -15.79 -15.57
CA THR A 289 -16.52 -15.74 -14.16
C THR A 289 -16.30 -14.36 -13.57
N ARG A 290 -15.77 -13.38 -14.33
CA ARG A 290 -15.77 -11.92 -14.05
C ARG A 290 -17.18 -11.34 -14.05
N ARG A 291 -18.08 -11.96 -13.31
CA ARG A 291 -18.66 -11.25 -12.18
C ARG A 291 -17.65 -11.48 -11.05
N SER A 292 -16.77 -10.53 -10.72
CA SER A 292 -16.18 -10.61 -9.36
C SER A 292 -17.40 -10.78 -8.46
N GLU A 293 -17.51 -11.88 -7.72
CA GLU A 293 -18.74 -12.19 -7.00
C GLU A 293 -19.05 -10.97 -6.14
N SER A 294 -20.01 -10.15 -6.58
CA SER A 294 -20.49 -9.08 -5.75
C SER A 294 -21.15 -9.82 -4.62
N LEU A 295 -20.78 -9.50 -3.38
CA LEU A 295 -21.53 -10.02 -2.25
C LEU A 295 -23.01 -9.72 -2.48
N PRO A 296 -23.90 -10.66 -2.14
CA PRO A 296 -25.31 -10.52 -2.43
C PRO A 296 -25.85 -9.26 -1.77
N GLU A 297 -26.75 -8.60 -2.48
CA GLU A 297 -27.49 -7.49 -1.90
C GLU A 297 -28.39 -8.03 -0.78
N LEU A 298 -28.39 -7.36 0.37
CA LEU A 298 -29.26 -7.71 1.49
C LEU A 298 -30.50 -6.83 1.43
N ALA A 299 -31.66 -7.46 1.41
CA ALA A 299 -32.94 -6.80 1.69
C ALA A 299 -33.01 -6.37 3.16
N ALA A 300 -33.91 -5.44 3.48
CA ALA A 300 -34.05 -4.88 4.83
C ALA A 300 -34.32 -5.97 5.88
N GLU A 301 -35.11 -6.98 5.52
CA GLU A 301 -35.48 -8.08 6.41
C GLU A 301 -34.28 -8.97 6.75
N GLN A 302 -33.26 -8.99 5.88
CA GLN A 302 -32.04 -9.78 6.04
C GLN A 302 -30.94 -9.06 6.84
N LEU A 303 -31.14 -7.79 7.20
CA LEU A 303 -30.18 -7.07 8.04
C LEU A 303 -30.22 -7.62 9.48
N SER A 304 -29.04 -7.91 10.03
CA SER A 304 -28.89 -8.26 11.44
C SER A 304 -29.36 -7.10 12.31
N ARG A 305 -30.17 -7.39 13.34
CA ARG A 305 -30.61 -6.40 14.33
C ARG A 305 -29.54 -6.24 15.40
N GLY A 306 -29.44 -5.05 15.98
CA GLY A 306 -28.41 -4.76 16.98
C GLY A 306 -27.07 -4.30 16.41
N VAL A 307 -26.90 -4.27 15.08
CA VAL A 307 -25.65 -3.92 14.41
C VAL A 307 -25.89 -3.02 13.18
N VAL A 308 -24.82 -2.38 12.73
CA VAL A 308 -24.74 -1.62 11.48
C VAL A 308 -23.97 -2.46 10.46
N THR A 309 -24.65 -2.87 9.39
CA THR A 309 -24.01 -3.52 8.23
C THR A 309 -23.37 -2.46 7.34
N VAL A 310 -22.08 -2.59 7.07
CA VAL A 310 -21.33 -1.70 6.18
C VAL A 310 -20.90 -2.43 4.92
N ASP A 311 -21.17 -1.85 3.76
CA ASP A 311 -20.75 -2.35 2.44
C ASP A 311 -19.84 -1.33 1.75
N VAL A 312 -18.77 -1.81 1.11
CA VAL A 312 -17.97 -1.01 0.17
C VAL A 312 -18.32 -1.44 -1.26
N ARG A 313 -18.82 -0.49 -2.04
CA ARG A 313 -19.19 -0.68 -3.45
C ARG A 313 -18.14 -0.07 -4.35
N GLU A 314 -17.36 -0.87 -5.05
CA GLU A 314 -16.34 -0.39 -6.01
C GLU A 314 -16.92 -0.23 -7.44
N TYR A 315 -16.11 0.33 -8.33
CA TYR A 315 -16.44 0.63 -9.74
C TYR A 315 -17.49 1.73 -9.91
N VAL A 316 -17.49 2.71 -9.01
CA VAL A 316 -18.46 3.79 -9.01
C VAL A 316 -18.12 4.84 -10.07
N LYS A 317 -19.10 5.21 -10.88
CA LYS A 317 -19.00 6.37 -11.77
C LYS A 317 -19.32 7.64 -10.99
N GLN A 318 -18.35 8.53 -10.79
CA GLN A 318 -18.52 9.77 -10.01
C GLN A 318 -19.68 10.66 -10.46
N SER A 319 -20.03 10.67 -11.76
CA SER A 319 -21.16 11.47 -12.27
C SER A 319 -22.54 10.91 -11.90
N ASP A 320 -22.59 9.64 -11.51
CA ASP A 320 -23.80 8.90 -11.14
C ASP A 320 -23.45 7.87 -10.05
N PRO A 321 -23.05 8.34 -8.84
CA PRO A 321 -22.42 7.46 -7.86
C PRO A 321 -23.41 6.48 -7.22
N TRP A 322 -24.71 6.78 -7.33
CA TRP A 322 -25.80 6.07 -6.69
C TRP A 322 -26.35 4.89 -7.51
N ASN A 323 -25.80 4.65 -8.70
CA ASN A 323 -26.27 3.61 -9.61
C ASN A 323 -25.78 2.21 -9.21
N ARG A 324 -26.59 1.52 -8.40
CA ARG A 324 -26.24 0.22 -7.83
C ARG A 324 -26.01 -0.87 -8.86
N GLU A 325 -26.71 -0.83 -9.99
CA GLU A 325 -26.61 -1.83 -11.07
C GLU A 325 -25.23 -1.87 -11.73
N ARG A 326 -24.46 -0.78 -11.61
CA ARG A 326 -23.13 -0.62 -12.20
C ARG A 326 -21.98 -0.74 -11.20
N THR A 327 -22.27 -1.14 -9.97
CA THR A 327 -21.30 -1.20 -8.87
C THR A 327 -21.29 -2.59 -8.26
N ARG A 328 -20.24 -2.92 -7.50
CA ARG A 328 -20.06 -4.25 -6.90
C ARG A 328 -19.73 -4.14 -5.43
N ILE A 329 -20.38 -4.94 -4.58
CA ILE A 329 -20.02 -5.04 -3.17
C ILE A 329 -18.77 -5.92 -3.06
N THR A 330 -17.63 -5.30 -2.77
CA THR A 330 -16.33 -5.99 -2.65
C THR A 330 -15.96 -6.30 -1.21
N THR A 331 -16.57 -5.62 -0.24
CA THR A 331 -16.32 -5.84 1.20
C THR A 331 -17.60 -5.57 1.97
N ARG A 332 -17.87 -6.41 2.99
CA ARG A 332 -18.95 -6.24 3.96
C ARG A 332 -18.46 -6.59 5.35
N TRP A 333 -18.85 -5.80 6.35
CA TRP A 333 -18.67 -6.12 7.78
C TRP A 333 -19.83 -5.56 8.60
N GLU A 334 -19.86 -5.91 9.89
CA GLU A 334 -20.81 -5.39 10.87
C GLU A 334 -20.06 -4.62 11.97
N GLN A 335 -20.65 -3.54 12.46
CA GLN A 335 -20.10 -2.67 13.52
C GLN A 335 -21.23 -2.08 14.37
N PRO A 336 -20.97 -1.54 15.59
CA PRO A 336 -22.06 -1.13 16.49
C PRO A 336 -22.77 0.18 16.09
N VAL A 337 -22.08 1.09 15.39
CA VAL A 337 -22.56 2.47 15.18
C VAL A 337 -22.46 2.94 13.73
N MET A 338 -23.30 3.91 13.34
CA MET A 338 -23.28 4.55 12.03
C MET A 338 -22.22 5.67 11.94
N ALA A 339 -20.97 5.32 12.23
CA ALA A 339 -19.83 6.23 12.16
C ALA A 339 -18.58 5.53 11.62
N LEU A 340 -17.78 6.22 10.79
CA LEU A 340 -16.50 5.73 10.27
C LEU A 340 -15.52 6.88 10.03
N SER A 341 -14.30 6.76 10.55
CA SER A 341 -13.22 7.75 10.36
C SER A 341 -12.28 7.42 9.19
N ARG A 342 -12.22 6.14 8.79
CA ARG A 342 -11.42 5.65 7.66
C ARG A 342 -11.97 4.34 7.13
N LEU A 343 -11.62 4.01 5.89
CA LEU A 343 -11.88 2.68 5.35
C LEU A 343 -10.88 1.64 5.89
N PRO A 344 -11.31 0.38 6.09
CA PRO A 344 -10.37 -0.72 6.32
C PRO A 344 -9.48 -0.88 5.09
N ARG A 345 -8.21 -1.26 5.26
CA ARG A 345 -7.31 -1.57 4.14
C ARG A 345 -7.88 -2.68 3.25
N LYS A 346 -7.54 -2.64 1.97
CA LYS A 346 -7.84 -3.73 1.02
C LYS A 346 -6.66 -4.69 1.02
N TYR A 347 -6.93 -5.98 1.07
CA TYR A 347 -5.92 -7.02 0.92
C TYR A 347 -6.17 -7.80 -0.36
N ILE A 348 -5.08 -8.19 -1.02
CA ILE A 348 -5.05 -9.04 -2.20
C ILE A 348 -4.34 -10.36 -1.88
N ASP A 349 -4.29 -11.26 -2.88
CA ASP A 349 -3.59 -12.54 -2.82
C ASP A 349 -2.24 -12.44 -2.10
N GLY A 350 -2.04 -13.33 -1.13
CA GLY A 350 -0.85 -13.35 -0.27
C GLY A 350 -1.01 -12.57 1.04
N GLY A 351 -2.18 -11.96 1.27
CA GLY A 351 -2.39 -11.08 2.43
C GLY A 351 -1.57 -9.80 2.33
N LEU A 352 -1.39 -9.29 1.10
CA LEU A 352 -0.66 -8.06 0.85
C LEU A 352 -1.63 -6.88 0.74
N ILE A 353 -1.22 -5.71 1.22
CA ILE A 353 -2.01 -4.48 1.05
C ILE A 353 -2.16 -4.20 -0.45
N GLY A 354 -3.40 -3.97 -0.90
CA GLY A 354 -3.76 -3.62 -2.27
C GLY A 354 -4.43 -2.25 -2.37
N ASP A 355 -4.54 -1.74 -3.60
CA ASP A 355 -5.11 -0.41 -3.87
C ASP A 355 -6.62 -0.45 -4.13
N ARG A 356 -7.31 0.61 -3.71
CA ARG A 356 -8.65 0.95 -4.21
C ARG A 356 -8.51 2.02 -5.27
N SER A 357 -8.20 1.61 -6.50
CA SER A 357 -7.88 2.54 -7.59
C SER A 357 -9.09 3.24 -8.20
N ASN A 358 -10.31 2.79 -7.89
CA ASN A 358 -11.55 3.33 -8.40
C ASN A 358 -12.36 4.02 -7.30
N PRO A 359 -13.18 5.04 -7.63
CA PRO A 359 -14.14 5.59 -6.69
C PRO A 359 -15.06 4.50 -6.16
N CYS A 360 -15.46 4.63 -4.91
CA CYS A 360 -16.34 3.67 -4.24
C CYS A 360 -17.43 4.39 -3.44
N VAL A 361 -18.54 3.68 -3.19
CA VAL A 361 -19.59 4.14 -2.29
C VAL A 361 -19.55 3.26 -1.07
N VAL A 362 -19.47 3.90 0.10
CA VAL A 362 -19.54 3.24 1.39
C VAL A 362 -20.96 3.39 1.89
N ARG A 363 -21.58 2.27 2.23
CA ARG A 363 -22.99 2.24 2.63
C ARG A 363 -23.13 1.63 4.01
N LEU A 364 -23.68 2.39 4.95
CA LEU A 364 -23.97 1.95 6.31
C LEU A 364 -25.48 1.75 6.45
N ARG A 365 -25.91 0.59 6.96
CA ARG A 365 -27.33 0.23 7.10
C ARG A 365 -27.63 -0.36 8.46
N THR A 366 -28.73 0.03 9.06
CA THR A 366 -29.22 -0.59 10.29
C THR A 366 -30.73 -0.45 10.45
N VAL A 367 -31.30 -1.30 11.30
CA VAL A 367 -32.72 -1.28 11.68
C VAL A 367 -32.81 -0.79 13.13
N VAL A 368 -33.52 0.31 13.35
CA VAL A 368 -33.70 0.91 14.67
C VAL A 368 -35.18 0.91 15.02
N SER A 369 -35.52 0.38 16.19
CA SER A 369 -36.88 0.47 16.73
C SER A 369 -37.05 1.78 17.49
N THR A 370 -38.10 2.52 17.18
CA THR A 370 -38.41 3.78 17.86
C THR A 370 -39.84 3.80 18.37
N GLU A 371 -40.08 4.57 19.44
CA GLU A 371 -41.40 5.12 19.74
C GLU A 371 -41.69 6.32 18.83
N GLU A 372 -42.96 6.73 18.75
CA GLU A 372 -43.33 7.93 18.00
C GLU A 372 -42.61 9.16 18.58
N GLN A 373 -41.74 9.77 17.78
CA GLN A 373 -40.93 10.91 18.21
C GLN A 373 -40.61 11.87 17.07
N GLN A 374 -40.49 13.14 17.43
CA GLN A 374 -39.82 14.15 16.61
C GLN A 374 -38.36 14.26 17.07
N THR A 375 -37.42 14.13 16.16
CA THR A 375 -36.00 14.24 16.46
C THR A 375 -35.25 14.93 15.31
N ARG A 376 -34.01 15.38 15.56
CA ARG A 376 -33.11 15.82 14.50
C ARG A 376 -32.10 14.74 14.19
N VAL A 377 -31.88 14.53 12.90
CA VAL A 377 -30.79 13.70 12.38
C VAL A 377 -29.69 14.64 11.89
N LEU A 378 -28.47 14.38 12.33
CA LEU A 378 -27.25 14.99 11.84
C LEU A 378 -26.55 14.01 10.91
N VAL A 379 -26.15 14.47 9.73
CA VAL A 379 -25.32 13.71 8.79
C VAL A 379 -24.05 14.48 8.52
N ARG A 380 -22.90 13.83 8.74
CA ARG A 380 -21.57 14.36 8.44
C ARG A 380 -20.85 13.45 7.45
N ALA A 381 -20.19 14.01 6.44
CA ALA A 381 -19.32 13.28 5.52
C ALA A 381 -18.38 14.21 4.75
N ARG A 382 -17.24 13.68 4.28
CA ARG A 382 -16.28 14.42 3.43
C ARG A 382 -16.81 14.81 2.06
N SER A 383 -17.52 13.89 1.42
CA SER A 383 -17.92 14.00 0.00
C SER A 383 -19.43 14.05 -0.16
N ALA A 384 -19.90 13.85 -1.39
CA ALA A 384 -21.32 13.63 -1.64
C ALA A 384 -21.83 12.43 -0.84
N ALA A 385 -22.93 12.64 -0.12
CA ALA A 385 -23.58 11.61 0.69
C ALA A 385 -25.09 11.79 0.67
N ARG A 386 -25.84 10.73 0.96
CA ARG A 386 -27.28 10.78 1.16
C ARG A 386 -27.70 9.83 2.26
N LEU A 387 -28.64 10.27 3.09
CA LEU A 387 -29.29 9.45 4.09
C LEU A 387 -30.70 9.13 3.64
N LEU A 388 -31.05 7.85 3.66
CA LEU A 388 -32.39 7.34 3.45
C LEU A 388 -32.94 6.77 4.76
N ILE A 389 -34.21 7.07 5.04
CA ILE A 389 -34.99 6.41 6.10
C ILE A 389 -36.18 5.74 5.42
N ASP A 390 -36.32 4.43 5.60
CA ASP A 390 -37.35 3.60 4.96
C ASP A 390 -37.41 3.78 3.43
N GLY A 391 -36.22 3.90 2.81
CA GLY A 391 -36.06 4.09 1.36
C GLY A 391 -36.38 5.49 0.85
N ARG A 392 -36.71 6.46 1.73
CA ARG A 392 -36.91 7.86 1.37
C ARG A 392 -35.66 8.68 1.71
N GLU A 393 -35.13 9.43 0.75
CA GLU A 393 -34.03 10.37 0.98
C GLU A 393 -34.49 11.49 1.92
N VAL A 394 -33.86 11.60 3.09
CA VAL A 394 -34.16 12.61 4.12
C VAL A 394 -33.08 13.67 4.25
N ALA A 395 -31.83 13.35 3.88
CA ALA A 395 -30.70 14.27 3.92
C ALA A 395 -29.76 14.03 2.73
N LYS A 396 -29.10 15.09 2.27
CA LYS A 396 -28.14 15.03 1.17
C LYS A 396 -27.01 16.03 1.36
N LEU A 397 -25.78 15.58 1.10
CA LEU A 397 -24.57 16.38 0.98
C LEU A 397 -24.11 16.32 -0.48
N ASN A 398 -23.64 17.44 -1.02
CA ASN A 398 -23.22 17.55 -2.42
C ASN A 398 -21.71 17.40 -2.56
N LEU A 399 -21.25 17.12 -3.77
CA LEU A 399 -19.82 17.17 -4.07
C LEU A 399 -19.36 18.64 -4.08
N LEU A 400 -18.34 18.96 -3.29
CA LEU A 400 -17.80 20.31 -3.24
C LEU A 400 -16.94 20.63 -4.49
N PRO A 401 -16.97 21.88 -4.99
CA PRO A 401 -16.13 22.28 -6.11
C PRO A 401 -14.64 22.25 -5.75
N TYR A 402 -13.80 22.05 -6.76
CA TYR A 402 -12.33 21.98 -6.64
C TYR A 402 -11.67 23.17 -7.34
N ALA A 403 -10.73 23.83 -6.66
CA ALA A 403 -9.82 24.81 -7.25
C ALA A 403 -8.37 24.52 -6.85
N SER A 404 -7.42 24.76 -7.75
CA SER A 404 -6.04 24.27 -7.62
C SER A 404 -4.98 25.36 -7.51
N ASP A 405 -5.37 26.62 -7.33
CA ASP A 405 -4.47 27.78 -7.42
C ASP A 405 -3.74 28.13 -6.11
N GLY A 406 -4.15 27.56 -4.98
CA GLY A 406 -3.54 27.82 -3.67
C GLY A 406 -3.98 29.13 -3.01
N HIS A 407 -4.84 29.91 -3.67
CA HIS A 407 -5.28 31.24 -3.24
C HIS A 407 -6.70 31.25 -2.68
N GLN A 408 -7.31 30.08 -2.46
CA GLN A 408 -8.66 29.99 -1.94
C GLN A 408 -8.76 30.70 -0.58
N GLU A 409 -9.98 31.16 -0.25
CA GLU A 409 -10.27 31.63 1.10
C GLU A 409 -10.06 30.50 2.10
N VAL A 410 -9.53 30.84 3.28
CA VAL A 410 -9.41 29.88 4.38
C VAL A 410 -10.82 29.64 4.93
N PRO A 411 -11.39 28.43 4.83
CA PRO A 411 -12.75 28.19 5.28
C PRO A 411 -12.87 28.45 6.79
N VAL A 412 -13.91 29.18 7.20
CA VAL A 412 -14.27 29.25 8.61
C VAL A 412 -15.08 27.99 8.92
N PRO A 413 -14.59 27.06 9.77
CA PRO A 413 -15.37 25.89 10.15
C PRO A 413 -16.70 26.34 10.75
N PRO A 414 -17.81 25.62 10.48
CA PRO A 414 -19.07 25.91 11.14
C PRO A 414 -18.89 25.80 12.65
N GLU A 415 -19.49 26.74 13.39
CA GLU A 415 -19.50 26.64 14.84
C GLU A 415 -20.28 25.41 15.29
N PRO A 416 -19.83 24.69 16.33
CA PRO A 416 -20.55 23.54 16.84
C PRO A 416 -21.94 23.96 17.32
N LEU A 417 -22.91 23.08 17.11
CA LEU A 417 -24.31 23.37 17.39
C LEU A 417 -24.60 23.55 18.89
N TYR A 418 -23.72 23.06 19.76
CA TYR A 418 -23.79 23.21 21.21
C TYR A 418 -22.38 23.18 21.83
N ALA A 419 -22.26 23.69 23.05
CA ALA A 419 -20.98 23.76 23.75
C ALA A 419 -20.40 22.34 24.00
N GLY A 420 -19.14 22.13 23.66
CA GLY A 420 -18.44 20.85 23.84
C GLY A 420 -18.63 19.83 22.71
N MET A 421 -19.50 20.11 21.73
CA MET A 421 -19.69 19.27 20.55
C MET A 421 -18.39 19.13 19.74
N HIS A 422 -18.13 17.93 19.23
CA HIS A 422 -16.98 17.67 18.37
C HIS A 422 -17.09 18.48 17.05
N PRO A 423 -16.11 19.34 16.73
CA PRO A 423 -16.20 20.25 15.59
C PRO A 423 -16.14 19.53 14.25
N VAL A 424 -16.61 20.18 13.19
CA VAL A 424 -16.47 19.69 11.80
C VAL A 424 -15.02 19.88 11.35
N GLN A 425 -14.41 18.82 10.81
CA GLN A 425 -13.04 18.84 10.31
C GLN A 425 -12.93 19.44 8.89
N ALA A 426 -11.72 19.80 8.48
CA ALA A 426 -11.49 20.35 7.15
C ALA A 426 -11.91 19.39 6.03
N GLY A 427 -12.67 19.93 5.08
CA GLY A 427 -13.22 19.20 3.94
C GLY A 427 -14.54 18.49 4.23
N ASP A 428 -14.88 18.25 5.49
CA ASP A 428 -16.12 17.59 5.88
C ASP A 428 -17.31 18.57 5.86
N GLN A 429 -18.48 18.03 5.52
CA GLN A 429 -19.74 18.76 5.46
C GLN A 429 -20.71 18.19 6.48
N GLU A 430 -21.59 19.04 7.01
CA GLU A 430 -22.60 18.66 7.98
C GLU A 430 -23.95 19.26 7.62
N VAL A 431 -25.02 18.48 7.81
CA VAL A 431 -26.40 18.93 7.70
C VAL A 431 -27.24 18.35 8.84
N THR A 432 -28.20 19.13 9.34
CA THR A 432 -29.21 18.66 10.29
C THR A 432 -30.60 18.75 9.67
N VAL A 433 -31.43 17.73 9.91
CA VAL A 433 -32.79 17.64 9.36
C VAL A 433 -33.74 17.15 10.44
N GLU A 434 -34.91 17.78 10.54
CA GLU A 434 -35.98 17.29 11.41
C GLU A 434 -36.67 16.09 10.76
N VAL A 435 -36.86 15.03 11.54
CA VAL A 435 -37.54 13.82 11.09
C VAL A 435 -38.57 13.38 12.14
N SER A 436 -39.69 12.89 11.63
CA SER A 436 -40.75 12.26 12.43
C SER A 436 -40.62 10.75 12.26
N LEU A 437 -40.29 10.06 13.35
CA LEU A 437 -40.20 8.60 13.38
C LEU A 437 -41.47 8.07 14.03
N ALA A 438 -42.12 7.13 13.37
CA ALA A 438 -43.32 6.50 13.90
C ALA A 438 -42.94 5.44 14.96
N THR A 439 -43.94 4.89 15.63
CA THR A 439 -43.70 3.69 16.45
C THR A 439 -43.44 2.50 15.52
N GLY A 440 -42.29 1.84 15.64
CA GLY A 440 -41.95 0.67 14.82
C GLY A 440 -40.46 0.54 14.49
N GLU A 441 -40.15 -0.38 13.57
CA GLU A 441 -38.81 -0.53 12.98
C GLU A 441 -38.63 0.45 11.81
N HIS A 442 -37.49 1.15 11.79
CA HIS A 442 -37.07 2.02 10.72
C HIS A 442 -35.71 1.60 10.17
N VAL A 443 -35.56 1.61 8.85
CA VAL A 443 -34.28 1.30 8.17
C VAL A 443 -33.54 2.60 7.89
N PHE A 444 -32.40 2.79 8.54
CA PHE A 444 -31.47 3.89 8.25
C PHE A 444 -30.41 3.41 7.25
N GLU A 445 -30.22 4.14 6.16
CA GLU A 445 -29.22 3.85 5.12
C GLU A 445 -28.45 5.12 4.74
N LEU A 446 -27.18 5.20 5.14
CA LEU A 446 -26.26 6.24 4.69
C LEU A 446 -25.43 5.72 3.53
N GLU A 447 -25.40 6.44 2.40
CA GLU A 447 -24.47 6.21 1.30
C GLU A 447 -23.54 7.42 1.14
N THR A 448 -22.23 7.19 1.10
CA THR A 448 -21.22 8.24 0.93
C THR A 448 -20.20 7.86 -0.14
N LEU A 449 -19.82 8.80 -0.99
CA LEU A 449 -18.82 8.62 -2.05
C LEU A 449 -17.40 8.80 -1.48
N ALA A 450 -16.50 7.86 -1.73
CA ALA A 450 -15.07 7.98 -1.45
C ALA A 450 -14.26 7.85 -2.74
N GLY A 451 -13.30 8.77 -2.94
CA GLY A 451 -12.51 8.84 -4.16
C GLY A 451 -13.25 9.43 -5.37
N GLY A 452 -12.51 9.66 -6.45
CA GLY A 452 -13.02 10.36 -7.63
C GLY A 452 -11.92 11.08 -8.38
N LYS A 453 -12.31 11.79 -9.44
CA LYS A 453 -11.39 12.71 -10.11
C LYS A 453 -10.87 13.73 -9.08
N SER A 454 -9.56 13.75 -8.91
CA SER A 454 -8.87 14.60 -7.94
C SER A 454 -9.31 14.38 -6.49
N MET A 455 -9.63 13.16 -6.06
CA MET A 455 -9.92 12.87 -4.65
C MET A 455 -9.32 11.54 -4.22
N ARG A 456 -8.71 11.50 -3.04
CA ARG A 456 -8.26 10.24 -2.43
C ARG A 456 -9.45 9.39 -2.02
N VAL A 457 -9.25 8.09 -1.91
CA VAL A 457 -10.27 7.15 -1.41
C VAL A 457 -10.32 7.24 0.13
N GLU A 458 -10.88 8.32 0.63
CA GLU A 458 -11.00 8.66 2.04
C GLU A 458 -12.43 9.11 2.40
N LEU A 459 -12.79 8.99 3.67
CA LEU A 459 -14.15 9.29 4.16
C LEU A 459 -14.26 10.56 5.02
N GLY A 460 -13.13 11.05 5.54
CA GLY A 460 -13.18 12.01 6.66
C GLY A 460 -13.97 11.43 7.83
N GLU A 461 -14.62 12.30 8.60
CA GLU A 461 -15.54 11.90 9.65
C GLU A 461 -16.94 11.67 9.11
N THR A 462 -17.23 10.41 8.75
CA THR A 462 -18.57 10.03 8.31
C THR A 462 -19.43 9.63 9.51
N VAL A 463 -20.56 10.32 9.72
CA VAL A 463 -21.43 10.11 10.91
C VAL A 463 -22.91 10.27 10.58
N VAL A 464 -23.75 9.45 11.22
CA VAL A 464 -25.17 9.73 11.47
C VAL A 464 -25.39 9.83 12.97
N ALA A 465 -26.02 10.91 13.44
CA ALA A 465 -26.32 11.11 14.86
C ALA A 465 -27.77 11.59 15.06
N LEU A 466 -28.39 11.22 16.18
CA LEU A 466 -29.73 11.63 16.57
C LEU A 466 -29.68 12.56 17.77
N GLY A 467 -30.55 13.57 17.83
CA GLY A 467 -30.65 14.42 19.01
C GLY A 467 -31.18 15.80 18.71
N SER A 468 -30.67 16.79 19.43
CA SER A 468 -30.92 18.20 19.15
C SER A 468 -29.84 19.07 19.82
N PRO A 469 -29.63 20.33 19.39
CA PRO A 469 -28.68 21.22 20.06
C PRO A 469 -28.91 21.36 21.57
N GLU A 470 -30.16 21.28 22.03
CA GLU A 470 -30.53 21.43 23.44
C GLU A 470 -30.24 20.18 24.27
N ARG A 471 -30.26 19.00 23.67
CA ARG A 471 -30.04 17.70 24.34
C ARG A 471 -28.66 17.10 24.07
N GLY A 472 -27.92 17.67 23.12
CA GLY A 472 -26.77 17.03 22.50
C GLY A 472 -27.18 16.07 21.38
N PHE A 473 -26.19 15.69 20.57
CA PHE A 473 -26.35 14.63 19.56
C PHE A 473 -25.63 13.37 20.03
N GLU A 474 -26.23 12.22 19.76
CA GLU A 474 -25.64 10.91 20.02
C GLU A 474 -25.46 10.17 18.68
N VAL A 475 -24.29 9.57 18.47
CA VAL A 475 -24.01 8.76 17.28
C VAL A 475 -25.03 7.63 17.21
N LEU A 476 -25.67 7.47 16.05
CA LEU A 476 -26.70 6.46 15.84
C LEU A 476 -26.11 5.07 16.02
N SER A 477 -26.52 4.42 17.11
CA SER A 477 -26.12 3.07 17.47
C SER A 477 -27.24 2.09 17.18
N ALA A 478 -26.88 0.93 16.67
CA ALA A 478 -27.80 -0.18 16.48
C ALA A 478 -27.94 -1.05 17.74
N GLY A 479 -26.93 -1.01 18.61
CA GLY A 479 -26.77 -1.88 19.78
C GLY A 479 -27.03 -1.17 21.11
N ALA A 480 -26.33 -1.61 22.15
CA ALA A 480 -26.39 -1.03 23.50
C ALA A 480 -25.37 0.10 23.70
N GLU A 481 -24.37 0.18 22.83
CA GLU A 481 -23.31 1.17 22.84
C GLU A 481 -23.88 2.56 22.58
N ARG A 482 -23.38 3.57 23.29
CA ARG A 482 -23.86 4.95 23.22
C ARG A 482 -22.65 5.88 23.22
N TYR A 483 -22.58 6.78 22.24
CA TYR A 483 -21.50 7.78 22.15
C TYR A 483 -22.10 9.14 21.87
N SER A 484 -21.92 10.08 22.79
CA SER A 484 -22.23 11.48 22.53
C SER A 484 -21.30 12.04 21.46
N LEU A 485 -21.81 12.93 20.62
CA LEU A 485 -21.03 13.69 19.63
C LEU A 485 -20.36 14.91 20.29
N ASP A 486 -19.81 14.70 21.49
CA ASP A 486 -18.89 15.61 22.17
C ASP A 486 -17.46 15.06 22.09
N GLU A 487 -16.48 15.85 22.52
CA GLU A 487 -15.06 15.46 22.46
C GLU A 487 -14.72 14.17 23.21
N SER A 488 -15.39 13.90 24.33
CA SER A 488 -15.09 12.71 25.15
C SER A 488 -15.68 11.47 24.49
N GLY A 489 -16.95 11.53 24.08
CA GLY A 489 -17.62 10.44 23.37
C GLY A 489 -16.98 10.13 22.01
N TRP A 490 -16.58 11.16 21.26
CA TRP A 490 -15.93 10.97 19.96
C TRP A 490 -14.55 10.33 20.08
N ARG A 491 -13.70 10.79 21.01
CA ARG A 491 -12.37 10.17 21.25
C ARG A 491 -12.47 8.72 21.70
N GLN A 492 -13.45 8.41 22.55
CA GLN A 492 -13.73 7.03 22.95
C GLN A 492 -14.09 6.18 21.72
N LEU A 493 -15.03 6.66 20.90
CA LEU A 493 -15.43 5.97 19.67
C LEU A 493 -14.25 5.74 18.72
N LEU A 494 -13.41 6.75 18.46
CA LEU A 494 -12.26 6.62 17.57
C LEU A 494 -11.25 5.58 18.09
N THR A 495 -11.01 5.56 19.40
CA THR A 495 -10.11 4.59 20.03
C THR A 495 -10.62 3.16 19.84
N GLU A 496 -11.90 2.93 20.14
CA GLU A 496 -12.53 1.61 20.01
C GLU A 496 -12.65 1.18 18.54
N GLN A 497 -12.98 2.11 17.64
CA GLN A 497 -13.05 1.86 16.20
C GLN A 497 -11.67 1.51 15.63
N GLN A 498 -10.61 2.19 16.02
CA GLN A 498 -9.26 1.87 15.55
C GLN A 498 -8.85 0.45 15.97
N GLN A 499 -9.12 0.06 17.22
CA GLN A 499 -8.87 -1.31 17.68
C GLN A 499 -9.70 -2.35 16.90
N PHE A 500 -10.96 -2.03 16.61
CA PHE A 500 -11.82 -2.88 15.78
C PHE A 500 -11.27 -3.03 14.36
N LEU A 501 -10.88 -1.94 13.70
CA LEU A 501 -10.35 -1.97 12.34
C LEU A 501 -9.05 -2.78 12.25
N VAL A 502 -8.15 -2.67 13.24
CA VAL A 502 -6.93 -3.48 13.28
C VAL A 502 -7.25 -4.99 13.33
N ARG A 503 -8.26 -5.39 14.11
CA ARG A 503 -8.71 -6.79 14.16
C ARG A 503 -9.32 -7.24 12.84
N LEU A 504 -10.25 -6.45 12.28
CA LEU A 504 -10.89 -6.72 11.00
C LEU A 504 -9.85 -6.87 9.87
N GLU A 505 -8.88 -5.96 9.83
CA GLU A 505 -7.79 -5.98 8.85
C GLU A 505 -6.88 -7.20 9.02
N SER A 506 -6.60 -7.61 10.26
CA SER A 506 -5.83 -8.84 10.53
C SER A 506 -6.57 -10.10 10.07
N GLU A 507 -7.87 -10.21 10.36
CA GLU A 507 -8.70 -11.34 9.91
C GLU A 507 -8.75 -11.43 8.38
N GLU A 508 -8.97 -10.30 7.71
CA GLU A 508 -8.98 -10.22 6.25
C GLU A 508 -7.62 -10.62 5.66
N ARG A 509 -6.53 -10.10 6.23
CA ARG A 509 -5.17 -10.40 5.78
C ARG A 509 -4.82 -11.88 5.94
N VAL A 510 -5.20 -12.51 7.06
CA VAL A 510 -5.05 -13.95 7.28
C VAL A 510 -5.86 -14.74 6.24
N ARG A 511 -7.10 -14.33 5.97
CA ARG A 511 -7.95 -14.98 4.97
C ARG A 511 -7.34 -14.92 3.56
N GLN A 512 -6.92 -13.74 3.12
CA GLN A 512 -6.28 -13.53 1.80
C GLN A 512 -4.88 -14.16 1.72
N GLY A 513 -4.23 -14.41 2.86
CA GLY A 513 -2.91 -15.01 2.98
C GLY A 513 -2.91 -16.52 3.26
N ALA A 514 -4.07 -17.19 3.24
CA ALA A 514 -4.17 -18.60 3.64
C ALA A 514 -3.35 -19.55 2.75
N GLU A 515 -3.50 -19.43 1.42
CA GLU A 515 -2.74 -20.24 0.46
C GLU A 515 -1.23 -19.97 0.53
N GLU A 516 -0.88 -18.69 0.70
CA GLU A 516 0.50 -18.26 0.87
C GLU A 516 1.12 -18.90 2.12
N SER A 517 0.40 -18.89 3.24
CA SER A 517 0.84 -19.50 4.50
C SER A 517 1.00 -21.02 4.39
N ALA A 518 0.12 -21.68 3.65
CA ALA A 518 0.25 -23.12 3.37
C ALA A 518 1.51 -23.44 2.55
N TYR A 519 1.81 -22.63 1.53
CA TYR A 519 3.06 -22.76 0.78
C TYR A 519 4.29 -22.58 1.66
N TRP A 520 4.34 -21.55 2.50
CA TRP A 520 5.50 -21.31 3.37
C TRP A 520 5.68 -22.43 4.40
N THR A 521 4.58 -22.98 4.92
CA THR A 521 4.62 -24.15 5.80
C THR A 521 5.24 -25.36 5.11
N ALA A 522 4.85 -25.63 3.85
CA ALA A 522 5.42 -26.72 3.05
C ALA A 522 6.90 -26.48 2.75
N ARG A 523 7.26 -25.26 2.38
CA ARG A 523 8.65 -24.83 2.14
C ARG A 523 9.52 -25.01 3.39
N HIS A 524 9.04 -24.63 4.57
CA HIS A 524 9.78 -24.82 5.83
C HIS A 524 9.92 -26.29 6.20
N ALA A 525 8.98 -27.16 5.82
CA ALA A 525 9.15 -28.60 5.99
C ALA A 525 10.33 -29.12 5.15
N VAL A 526 10.45 -28.67 3.90
CA VAL A 526 11.61 -28.97 3.05
C VAL A 526 12.91 -28.48 3.69
N VAL A 527 12.93 -27.26 4.24
CA VAL A 527 14.12 -26.72 4.93
C VAL A 527 14.51 -27.57 6.14
N ARG A 528 13.54 -28.00 6.95
CA ARG A 528 13.80 -28.90 8.10
C ARG A 528 14.41 -30.24 7.68
N ASP A 529 13.95 -30.81 6.56
CA ASP A 529 14.53 -32.04 6.01
C ASP A 529 16.01 -31.85 5.63
N VAL A 530 16.37 -30.67 5.10
CA VAL A 530 17.73 -30.34 4.64
C VAL A 530 18.70 -30.14 5.79
N ILE A 531 18.29 -29.43 6.85
CA ILE A 531 19.16 -29.12 7.99
C ILE A 531 19.28 -30.28 8.99
N GLY A 532 18.39 -31.27 8.92
CA GLY A 532 18.39 -32.46 9.77
C GLY A 532 17.74 -32.28 11.15
N ALA A 533 17.37 -33.38 11.80
CA ALA A 533 16.64 -33.38 13.08
C ALA A 533 17.45 -32.82 14.26
N ASP A 534 18.78 -32.96 14.24
CA ASP A 534 19.68 -32.49 15.29
C ASP A 534 19.82 -30.95 15.33
N ALA A 535 19.27 -30.25 14.33
CA ALA A 535 19.30 -28.79 14.23
C ALA A 535 18.29 -28.08 15.15
N ALA A 536 17.38 -28.82 15.78
CA ALA A 536 16.30 -28.29 16.61
C ALA A 536 16.48 -28.61 18.10
N GLY A 537 16.11 -27.67 18.98
CA GLY A 537 15.87 -27.96 20.40
C GLY A 537 16.95 -27.49 21.38
N ILE A 538 17.78 -26.52 21.00
CA ILE A 538 18.68 -25.88 21.97
C ILE A 538 17.89 -25.09 23.01
N ALA A 539 18.35 -25.13 24.26
CA ALA A 539 17.80 -24.37 25.36
C ALA A 539 18.65 -23.13 25.67
N ALA A 540 18.08 -22.18 26.41
CA ALA A 540 18.80 -20.98 26.86
C ALA A 540 20.11 -21.34 27.61
N ALA A 541 20.08 -22.41 28.41
CA ALA A 541 21.25 -22.91 29.13
C ALA A 541 22.39 -23.40 28.21
N ASP A 542 22.09 -23.82 26.98
CA ASP A 542 23.13 -24.22 26.02
C ASP A 542 23.85 -22.99 25.45
N VAL A 543 23.11 -21.91 25.19
CA VAL A 543 23.68 -20.61 24.80
C VAL A 543 24.57 -20.07 25.92
N ASP A 544 24.07 -20.06 27.16
CA ASP A 544 24.84 -19.62 28.33
C ASP A 544 26.12 -20.44 28.51
N ARG A 545 26.06 -21.76 28.34
CA ARG A 545 27.24 -22.64 28.45
C ARG A 545 28.33 -22.27 27.46
N LEU A 546 27.98 -21.96 26.21
CA LEU A 546 28.94 -21.56 25.18
C LEU A 546 29.58 -20.20 25.49
N LEU A 547 28.79 -19.23 25.93
CA LEU A 547 29.29 -17.90 26.34
C LEU A 547 30.22 -17.98 27.56
N LEU A 548 29.81 -18.74 28.59
CA LEU A 548 30.57 -18.92 29.82
C LEU A 548 31.91 -19.62 29.57
N LYS A 549 31.95 -20.57 28.62
CA LYS A 549 33.19 -21.20 28.19
C LYS A 549 34.17 -20.16 27.63
N THR A 550 33.74 -19.33 26.69
CA THR A 550 34.59 -18.28 26.10
C THR A 550 35.05 -17.26 27.15
N LEU A 551 34.17 -16.86 28.07
CA LEU A 551 34.55 -15.97 29.19
C LEU A 551 35.62 -16.60 30.09
N ALA A 552 35.48 -17.90 30.41
CA ALA A 552 36.44 -18.62 31.24
C ALA A 552 37.80 -18.79 30.54
N ASP A 553 37.80 -19.05 29.23
CA ASP A 553 39.02 -19.16 28.41
C ASP A 553 39.79 -17.82 28.40
N GLU A 554 39.09 -16.69 28.51
CA GLU A 554 39.65 -15.32 28.59
C GLU A 554 39.86 -14.83 30.04
N GLY A 555 39.63 -15.68 31.04
CA GLY A 555 39.82 -15.34 32.46
C GLY A 555 38.86 -14.28 33.01
N LEU A 556 37.71 -14.09 32.37
CA LEU A 556 36.68 -13.11 32.74
C LEU A 556 35.53 -13.78 33.53
N GLN A 557 34.89 -13.00 34.38
CA GLN A 557 33.69 -13.41 35.12
C GLN A 557 32.48 -12.63 34.63
N PRO A 558 31.31 -13.28 34.48
CA PRO A 558 30.09 -12.58 34.08
C PRO A 558 29.58 -11.67 35.21
N ARG A 559 28.83 -10.62 34.83
CA ARG A 559 28.15 -9.74 35.79
C ARG A 559 26.98 -10.45 36.50
N PRO A 560 26.55 -9.97 37.69
CA PRO A 560 25.35 -10.47 38.36
C PRO A 560 24.08 -10.35 37.51
N LEU A 561 23.04 -11.13 37.86
CA LEU A 561 21.70 -10.96 37.32
C LEU A 561 21.05 -9.68 37.87
N VAL A 562 20.26 -8.99 37.05
CA VAL A 562 19.49 -7.82 37.50
C VAL A 562 18.28 -8.21 38.35
N ASP A 563 17.75 -7.27 39.14
CA ASP A 563 16.48 -7.47 39.84
C ASP A 563 15.27 -7.52 38.88
N ASP A 564 14.12 -7.88 39.42
CA ASP A 564 12.91 -8.13 38.64
C ASP A 564 12.33 -6.89 37.95
N LEU A 565 12.43 -5.71 38.57
CA LEU A 565 11.91 -4.48 37.97
C LEU A 565 12.86 -3.97 36.88
N THR A 566 14.18 -4.08 37.09
CA THR A 566 15.17 -3.84 36.05
C THR A 566 14.99 -4.80 34.86
N PHE A 567 14.78 -6.09 35.13
CA PHE A 567 14.44 -7.08 34.10
C PHE A 567 13.20 -6.67 33.31
N LEU A 568 12.11 -6.29 33.99
CA LEU A 568 10.86 -5.90 33.35
C LEU A 568 11.04 -4.65 32.46
N ARG A 569 11.77 -3.64 32.94
CA ARG A 569 12.07 -2.43 32.16
C ARG A 569 12.87 -2.77 30.89
N ARG A 570 13.94 -3.57 31.04
CA ARG A 570 14.75 -4.02 29.89
C ARG A 570 13.91 -4.84 28.90
N LEU A 571 13.07 -5.75 29.39
CA LEU A 571 12.20 -6.59 28.57
C LEU A 571 11.24 -5.73 27.75
N ALA A 572 10.51 -4.82 28.40
CA ALA A 572 9.54 -3.97 27.72
C ALA A 572 10.20 -3.10 26.65
N LEU A 573 11.32 -2.45 26.98
CA LEU A 573 12.06 -1.64 26.01
C LEU A 573 12.62 -2.47 24.86
N SER A 574 13.11 -3.68 25.11
CA SER A 574 13.75 -4.53 24.08
C SER A 574 12.75 -5.32 23.23
N THR A 575 11.47 -5.35 23.60
CA THR A 575 10.43 -6.12 22.88
C THR A 575 9.36 -5.22 22.28
N VAL A 576 8.76 -4.33 23.10
CA VAL A 576 7.66 -3.45 22.71
C VAL A 576 8.06 -1.99 22.61
N GLY A 577 9.32 -1.65 22.92
CA GLY A 577 9.89 -0.32 22.67
C GLY A 577 9.42 0.78 23.63
N VAL A 578 8.67 0.44 24.68
CA VAL A 578 8.08 1.42 25.62
C VAL A 578 8.26 0.91 27.04
N ILE A 579 8.46 1.81 28.00
CA ILE A 579 8.53 1.46 29.42
C ILE A 579 7.23 0.78 29.92
N PRO A 580 7.30 -0.10 30.94
CA PRO A 580 6.11 -0.82 31.42
C PRO A 580 5.06 0.11 32.02
N THR A 581 3.78 -0.15 31.75
CA THR A 581 2.68 0.57 32.40
C THR A 581 2.51 0.13 33.87
N PRO A 582 1.82 0.92 34.72
CA PRO A 582 1.49 0.50 36.08
C PRO A 582 0.78 -0.85 36.15
N GLU A 583 -0.15 -1.12 35.24
CA GLU A 583 -0.93 -2.35 35.16
C GLU A 583 -0.04 -3.55 34.78
N GLU A 584 0.89 -3.36 33.86
CA GLU A 584 1.86 -4.41 33.47
C GLU A 584 2.81 -4.76 34.60
N ARG A 585 3.30 -3.75 35.32
CA ARG A 585 4.14 -3.94 36.51
C ARG A 585 3.37 -4.70 37.60
N GLN A 586 2.14 -4.30 37.89
CA GLN A 586 1.31 -4.98 38.89
C GLN A 586 1.06 -6.43 38.50
N TRP A 587 0.71 -6.67 37.23
CA TRP A 587 0.54 -8.02 36.71
C TRP A 587 1.82 -8.85 36.87
N PHE A 588 2.98 -8.30 36.51
CA PHE A 588 4.27 -8.97 36.59
C PHE A 588 4.63 -9.38 38.03
N LEU A 589 4.51 -8.45 38.98
CA LEU A 589 4.80 -8.71 40.39
C LEU A 589 3.83 -9.72 41.03
N SER A 590 2.60 -9.83 40.50
CA SER A 590 1.62 -10.83 40.96
C SER A 590 1.92 -12.26 40.48
N GLN A 591 2.83 -12.43 39.50
CA GLN A 591 3.18 -13.76 39.01
C GLN A 591 4.11 -14.51 39.99
N PRO A 592 4.06 -15.87 40.02
CA PRO A 592 4.97 -16.69 40.83
C PRO A 592 6.44 -16.45 40.48
N SER A 593 7.30 -16.21 41.47
CA SER A 593 8.70 -15.79 41.29
C SER A 593 9.50 -16.68 40.34
N GLU A 594 9.31 -18.00 40.42
CA GLU A 594 10.03 -19.01 39.65
C GLU A 594 9.63 -19.08 38.17
N ARG A 595 8.46 -18.51 37.80
CA ARG A 595 7.97 -18.46 36.41
C ARG A 595 7.75 -17.04 35.89
N ARG A 596 7.85 -16.04 36.77
CA ARG A 596 7.52 -14.63 36.51
C ARG A 596 8.18 -14.10 35.24
N ARG A 597 9.49 -14.29 35.10
CA ARG A 597 10.25 -13.81 33.93
C ARG A 597 9.84 -14.49 32.64
N ALA A 598 9.67 -15.81 32.65
CA ALA A 598 9.24 -16.55 31.47
C ALA A 598 7.83 -16.17 31.02
N LEU A 599 6.89 -16.02 31.97
CA LEU A 599 5.53 -15.56 31.68
C LEU A 599 5.53 -14.14 31.11
N ALA A 600 6.41 -13.26 31.61
CA ALA A 600 6.57 -11.91 31.08
C ALA A 600 7.08 -11.94 29.64
N VAL A 601 8.13 -12.73 29.36
CA VAL A 601 8.67 -12.88 27.99
C VAL A 601 7.56 -13.35 27.04
N ASP A 602 6.79 -14.37 27.42
CA ASP A 602 5.67 -14.88 26.62
C ASP A 602 4.61 -13.79 26.37
N ARG A 603 4.25 -13.02 27.40
CA ARG A 603 3.28 -11.92 27.29
C ARG A 603 3.76 -10.82 26.35
N TYR A 604 5.00 -10.33 26.51
CA TYR A 604 5.52 -9.21 25.72
C TYR A 604 5.81 -9.60 24.27
N LEU A 605 6.21 -10.85 23.99
CA LEU A 605 6.34 -11.33 22.61
C LEU A 605 4.99 -11.50 21.91
N ALA A 606 3.93 -11.85 22.64
CA ALA A 606 2.57 -11.91 22.10
C ALA A 606 1.92 -10.53 21.93
N ASP A 607 2.54 -9.46 22.45
CA ASP A 607 1.98 -8.12 22.41
C ASP A 607 2.06 -7.50 21.00
N PRO A 608 0.98 -6.89 20.48
CA PRO A 608 1.00 -6.19 19.19
C PRO A 608 2.05 -5.08 19.09
N ARG A 609 2.42 -4.44 20.21
CA ARG A 609 3.46 -3.40 20.25
C ARG A 609 4.86 -3.93 19.90
N TRP A 610 5.05 -5.25 19.83
CA TRP A 610 6.22 -5.84 19.17
C TRP A 610 6.39 -5.25 17.76
N ALA A 611 5.31 -5.12 17.00
CA ALA A 611 5.37 -4.55 15.66
C ALA A 611 5.75 -3.06 15.67
N ASP A 612 5.24 -2.29 16.65
CA ASP A 612 5.59 -0.87 16.84
C ASP A 612 7.10 -0.68 17.11
N HIS A 613 7.71 -1.57 17.87
CA HIS A 613 9.14 -1.51 18.16
C HIS A 613 9.98 -1.84 16.92
N TRP A 614 9.68 -2.97 16.28
CA TRP A 614 10.53 -3.52 15.22
C TRP A 614 10.44 -2.79 13.89
N VAL A 615 9.30 -2.15 13.59
CA VAL A 615 9.15 -1.39 12.34
C VAL A 615 10.18 -0.26 12.22
N SER A 616 10.51 0.43 13.32
CA SER A 616 11.47 1.54 13.33
C SER A 616 12.87 1.14 12.85
N TYR A 617 13.37 0.01 13.32
CA TYR A 617 14.65 -0.56 12.89
C TYR A 617 14.61 -0.94 11.41
N TRP A 618 13.54 -1.60 10.96
CA TRP A 618 13.42 -2.04 9.57
C TRP A 618 13.13 -0.90 8.58
N GLN A 619 12.53 0.22 9.02
CA GLN A 619 12.45 1.45 8.21
C GLN A 619 13.85 1.94 7.83
N ASP A 620 14.82 1.85 8.75
CA ASP A 620 16.19 2.25 8.46
C ASP A 620 16.96 1.26 7.61
N VAL A 621 16.87 -0.03 7.96
CA VAL A 621 17.56 -1.10 7.22
C VAL A 621 17.08 -1.15 5.78
N LEU A 622 15.78 -0.97 5.54
CA LEU A 622 15.18 -1.05 4.19
C LEU A 622 15.12 0.29 3.45
N ALA A 623 15.71 1.36 4.00
CA ALA A 623 15.70 2.68 3.38
C ALA A 623 14.26 3.16 3.05
N GLU A 624 13.34 2.99 4.00
CA GLU A 624 12.01 3.59 3.93
C GLU A 624 12.16 5.10 4.08
N ASN A 625 11.99 5.86 2.99
CA ASN A 625 12.24 7.29 2.99
C ASN A 625 10.94 8.04 3.36
N PRO A 626 10.88 8.71 4.53
CA PRO A 626 9.62 9.04 5.17
C PRO A 626 9.13 10.44 4.79
N GLY A 627 8.69 10.68 3.56
CA GLY A 627 8.15 12.00 3.18
C GLY A 627 6.66 12.15 3.49
N ILE A 628 6.20 13.38 3.77
CA ILE A 628 4.75 13.71 3.76
C ILE A 628 4.21 14.08 2.38
N LEU A 629 5.13 14.37 1.43
CA LEU A 629 4.82 14.87 0.09
C LEU A 629 4.61 13.75 -0.95
N LYS A 630 4.44 14.19 -2.20
CA LYS A 630 4.43 13.43 -3.45
C LYS A 630 5.32 12.18 -3.45
N PRO A 631 4.77 11.01 -3.81
CA PRO A 631 5.54 9.79 -4.08
C PRO A 631 6.73 10.01 -5.03
N GLU A 632 6.60 10.90 -6.02
CA GLU A 632 7.63 11.19 -7.03
C GLU A 632 8.85 11.94 -6.47
N LEU A 633 8.82 12.39 -5.21
CA LEU A 633 9.96 13.00 -4.52
C LEU A 633 10.73 11.97 -3.69
N ASN A 634 10.95 10.78 -4.27
CA ASN A 634 11.67 9.67 -3.64
C ASN A 634 11.05 9.22 -2.30
N ASN A 635 9.72 9.32 -2.18
CA ASN A 635 9.02 9.00 -0.95
C ASN A 635 8.51 7.57 -0.99
N THR A 636 9.08 6.71 -0.14
CA THR A 636 8.65 5.32 0.03
C THR A 636 7.88 5.09 1.33
N GLY A 637 7.76 6.14 2.16
CA GLY A 637 6.78 6.36 3.22
C GLY A 637 5.83 5.21 3.51
N PRO A 638 4.82 5.02 2.64
CA PRO A 638 3.71 4.11 2.90
C PRO A 638 4.08 2.64 3.11
N PHE A 639 5.14 2.09 2.50
CA PHE A 639 5.41 0.64 2.62
C PHE A 639 5.80 0.20 4.04
N ARG A 640 6.06 1.14 4.94
CA ARG A 640 6.19 0.88 6.39
C ARG A 640 5.01 0.13 6.98
N TRP A 641 3.81 0.28 6.41
CA TRP A 641 2.62 -0.42 6.89
C TRP A 641 2.73 -1.94 6.64
N TRP A 642 3.29 -2.36 5.50
CA TRP A 642 3.60 -3.78 5.29
C TRP A 642 4.71 -4.27 6.24
N ILE A 643 5.72 -3.44 6.56
CA ILE A 643 6.73 -3.80 7.57
C ILE A 643 6.04 -4.04 8.92
N TYR A 644 5.22 -3.10 9.38
CA TYR A 644 4.46 -3.20 10.62
C TYR A 644 3.59 -4.47 10.65
N GLU A 645 2.78 -4.70 9.61
CA GLU A 645 1.90 -5.87 9.54
C GLU A 645 2.68 -7.20 9.50
N SER A 646 3.89 -7.20 8.91
CA SER A 646 4.76 -8.39 8.94
C SER A 646 5.17 -8.78 10.35
N PHE A 647 5.48 -7.81 11.21
CA PHE A 647 5.81 -8.11 12.62
C PHE A 647 4.58 -8.35 13.48
N LEU A 648 3.46 -7.72 13.14
CA LEU A 648 2.18 -7.94 13.82
C LEU A 648 1.73 -9.40 13.68
N ASP A 649 1.83 -9.95 12.48
CA ASP A 649 1.43 -11.33 12.16
C ASP A 649 2.53 -12.36 12.44
N ASN A 650 3.70 -11.93 12.94
CA ASN A 650 4.89 -12.77 13.10
C ASN A 650 5.27 -13.51 11.81
N ARG A 651 5.30 -12.79 10.69
CA ARG A 651 5.67 -13.33 9.37
C ARG A 651 7.09 -13.92 9.44
N PRO A 652 7.30 -15.17 8.98
CA PRO A 652 8.63 -15.77 8.90
C PRO A 652 9.63 -14.86 8.19
N THR A 653 10.87 -14.79 8.67
CA THR A 653 11.84 -13.81 8.16
C THR A 653 12.22 -14.06 6.70
N ASP A 654 12.26 -15.32 6.26
CA ASP A 654 12.49 -15.70 4.87
C ASP A 654 11.34 -15.27 3.94
N ARG A 655 10.10 -15.42 4.41
CA ARG A 655 8.91 -14.88 3.75
C ARG A 655 8.93 -13.36 3.68
N PHE A 656 9.29 -12.68 4.75
CA PHE A 656 9.43 -11.21 4.78
C PHE A 656 10.42 -10.72 3.71
N ALA A 657 11.61 -11.31 3.63
CA ALA A 657 12.60 -10.98 2.61
C ALA A 657 12.07 -11.27 1.19
N THR A 658 11.41 -12.43 1.00
CA THR A 658 10.89 -12.84 -0.31
C THR A 658 9.77 -11.93 -0.79
N GLU A 659 8.79 -11.59 0.05
CA GLU A 659 7.71 -10.66 -0.31
C GLU A 659 8.24 -9.28 -0.71
N LEU A 660 9.27 -8.78 0.00
CA LEU A 660 9.93 -7.51 -0.35
C LEU A 660 10.59 -7.56 -1.72
N VAL A 661 11.33 -8.65 -2.03
CA VAL A 661 11.99 -8.85 -3.33
C VAL A 661 10.98 -8.98 -4.45
N MET A 662 9.85 -9.64 -4.20
CA MET A 662 8.79 -9.79 -5.20
C MET A 662 8.09 -8.47 -5.53
N MET A 663 8.05 -7.51 -4.57
CA MET A 663 7.49 -6.17 -4.73
C MET A 663 6.04 -6.20 -5.26
N ARG A 664 5.21 -7.09 -4.72
CA ARG A 664 3.78 -7.20 -5.05
C ARG A 664 2.93 -6.25 -4.18
N GLY A 665 1.66 -6.10 -4.53
CA GLY A 665 0.71 -5.27 -3.77
C GLY A 665 0.76 -3.80 -4.13
N SER A 666 0.26 -2.99 -3.21
CA SER A 666 0.07 -1.57 -3.37
C SER A 666 1.38 -0.81 -3.48
N ARG A 667 1.46 0.09 -4.47
CA ARG A 667 2.62 0.97 -4.66
C ARG A 667 2.57 2.20 -3.74
N LEU A 668 1.37 2.75 -3.50
CA LEU A 668 1.17 4.03 -2.80
C LEU A 668 0.44 3.90 -1.45
N GLY A 669 -0.39 2.88 -1.30
CA GLY A 669 -1.19 2.59 -0.10
C GLY A 669 -0.50 1.69 0.93
N GLY A 670 0.74 1.26 0.69
CA GLY A 670 1.61 0.68 1.72
C GLY A 670 2.00 -0.79 1.57
N GLY A 671 1.86 -1.37 0.37
CA GLY A 671 2.36 -2.72 0.06
C GLY A 671 3.85 -2.76 -0.31
N PRO A 672 4.44 -3.98 -0.44
CA PRO A 672 5.84 -4.17 -0.84
C PRO A 672 6.25 -3.50 -2.15
N ALA A 673 5.31 -3.31 -3.10
CA ALA A 673 5.58 -2.60 -4.35
C ALA A 673 6.09 -1.16 -4.14
N GLY A 674 5.78 -0.53 -3.00
CA GLY A 674 6.33 0.77 -2.61
C GLY A 674 7.85 0.77 -2.47
N PHE A 675 8.49 -0.38 -2.17
CA PHE A 675 9.94 -0.51 -2.12
C PHE A 675 10.61 -0.26 -3.48
N ALA A 676 9.91 -0.53 -4.60
CA ALA A 676 10.43 -0.26 -5.93
C ALA A 676 10.52 1.24 -6.28
N MET A 677 9.83 2.10 -5.52
CA MET A 677 9.80 3.54 -5.79
C MET A 677 11.13 4.17 -5.38
N ALA A 678 11.95 4.62 -6.34
CA ALA A 678 13.11 5.47 -6.07
C ALA A 678 13.28 6.47 -7.21
N SER A 679 12.30 7.36 -7.39
CA SER A 679 12.16 8.24 -8.57
C SER A 679 13.33 9.19 -8.84
N GLN A 680 14.23 9.40 -7.86
CA GLN A 680 15.42 10.24 -8.00
C GLN A 680 16.71 9.43 -8.22
N ASN A 681 16.63 8.10 -8.33
CA ASN A 681 17.76 7.27 -8.73
C ASN A 681 17.64 6.97 -10.23
N ASP A 682 18.74 7.13 -10.96
CA ASP A 682 18.88 6.78 -12.37
C ASP A 682 18.79 5.25 -12.61
N VAL A 683 19.08 4.44 -11.59
CA VAL A 683 18.89 2.99 -11.58
C VAL A 683 18.30 2.53 -10.23
N PRO A 684 16.98 2.72 -10.01
CA PRO A 684 16.30 2.42 -8.75
C PRO A 684 16.59 1.02 -8.20
N LEU A 685 16.61 0.02 -9.08
CA LEU A 685 16.81 -1.38 -8.67
C LEU A 685 18.25 -1.71 -8.30
N ALA A 686 19.25 -0.96 -8.75
CA ALA A 686 20.61 -1.09 -8.24
C ALA A 686 20.70 -0.62 -6.78
N GLU A 687 20.02 0.47 -6.43
CA GLU A 687 19.91 0.91 -5.04
C GLU A 687 19.18 -0.12 -4.18
N ARG A 688 18.09 -0.70 -4.69
CA ARG A 688 17.38 -1.77 -3.97
C ARG A 688 18.24 -3.02 -3.80
N SER A 689 19.08 -3.36 -4.77
CA SER A 689 20.07 -4.43 -4.62
C SER A 689 21.08 -4.14 -3.52
N ILE A 690 21.57 -2.90 -3.38
CA ILE A 690 22.46 -2.49 -2.26
C ILE A 690 21.77 -2.71 -0.91
N VAL A 691 20.52 -2.26 -0.78
CA VAL A 691 19.73 -2.43 0.44
C VAL A 691 19.54 -3.90 0.78
N LEU A 692 19.10 -4.72 -0.18
CA LEU A 692 18.87 -6.16 0.02
C LEU A 692 20.17 -6.92 0.35
N GLY A 693 21.27 -6.58 -0.32
CA GLY A 693 22.59 -7.18 -0.08
C GLY A 693 23.09 -6.96 1.35
N ALA A 694 22.96 -5.74 1.87
CA ALA A 694 23.30 -5.43 3.25
C ALA A 694 22.31 -6.06 4.24
N ALA A 695 21.00 -5.87 4.02
CA ALA A 695 19.95 -6.30 4.95
C ALA A 695 19.91 -7.82 5.16
N PHE A 696 19.99 -8.60 4.08
CA PHE A 696 19.74 -10.04 4.11
C PHE A 696 20.96 -10.89 3.76
N GLY A 697 21.95 -10.32 3.08
CA GLY A 697 23.18 -11.02 2.69
C GLY A 697 24.42 -10.65 3.50
N ALA A 698 24.35 -9.63 4.37
CA ALA A 698 25.51 -9.02 5.04
C ALA A 698 26.68 -8.75 4.08
N ARG A 699 26.36 -8.21 2.89
CA ARG A 699 27.31 -7.83 1.85
C ARG A 699 27.10 -6.38 1.46
N ASN A 700 28.13 -5.56 1.67
CA ASN A 700 28.08 -4.16 1.28
C ASN A 700 28.37 -4.00 -0.22
N LEU A 701 27.32 -3.69 -1.00
CA LEU A 701 27.40 -3.49 -2.44
C LEU A 701 27.51 -2.00 -2.84
N LYS A 702 27.67 -1.07 -1.87
CA LYS A 702 27.55 0.37 -2.12
C LYS A 702 28.63 0.90 -3.08
N CYS A 703 29.89 0.48 -2.90
CA CYS A 703 30.98 0.88 -3.82
C CYS A 703 30.73 0.38 -5.26
N ALA A 704 30.14 -0.82 -5.38
CA ALA A 704 29.77 -1.45 -6.65
C ALA A 704 28.73 -0.66 -7.46
N ARG A 705 28.18 0.45 -6.94
CA ARG A 705 27.33 1.36 -7.72
C ARG A 705 28.06 2.00 -8.90
N CYS A 706 29.35 2.32 -8.75
CA CYS A 706 30.13 3.10 -9.73
C CYS A 706 31.43 2.43 -10.20
N HIS A 707 31.99 1.52 -9.40
CA HIS A 707 33.25 0.81 -9.68
C HIS A 707 33.29 -0.47 -8.83
N ASP A 708 34.15 -1.43 -9.14
CA ASP A 708 34.35 -2.62 -8.29
C ASP A 708 34.79 -2.20 -6.89
N SER A 709 34.32 -2.92 -5.88
CA SER A 709 34.64 -2.60 -4.49
C SER A 709 36.15 -2.74 -4.23
N PRO A 710 36.80 -1.73 -3.63
CA PRO A 710 38.21 -1.81 -3.27
C PRO A 710 38.45 -2.52 -1.93
N VAL A 711 37.38 -2.79 -1.16
CA VAL A 711 37.45 -3.30 0.21
C VAL A 711 36.86 -4.71 0.38
N ASN A 712 36.10 -5.20 -0.60
CA ASN A 712 35.53 -6.55 -0.61
C ASN A 712 35.47 -7.10 -2.05
N GLU A 713 35.16 -8.38 -2.21
CA GLU A 713 35.24 -9.10 -3.50
C GLU A 713 34.08 -8.81 -4.47
N VAL A 714 33.29 -7.76 -4.21
CA VAL A 714 32.10 -7.43 -5.01
C VAL A 714 32.49 -6.55 -6.20
N SER A 715 32.17 -7.03 -7.40
CA SER A 715 32.30 -6.27 -8.65
C SER A 715 31.06 -5.42 -8.93
N GLN A 716 31.25 -4.36 -9.73
CA GLN A 716 30.17 -3.56 -10.29
C GLN A 716 29.18 -4.43 -11.07
N LYS A 717 29.69 -5.41 -11.85
CA LYS A 717 28.87 -6.32 -12.65
C LYS A 717 27.89 -7.12 -11.80
N GLN A 718 28.35 -7.68 -10.69
CA GLN A 718 27.50 -8.43 -9.75
C GLN A 718 26.33 -7.60 -9.21
N LEU A 719 26.54 -6.32 -8.86
CA LEU A 719 25.45 -5.45 -8.42
C LEU A 719 24.38 -5.29 -9.51
N PHE A 720 24.80 -5.04 -10.75
CA PHE A 720 23.88 -4.83 -11.86
C PHE A 720 23.20 -6.10 -12.33
N GLU A 721 23.83 -7.27 -12.18
CA GLU A 721 23.20 -8.58 -12.41
C GLU A 721 22.08 -8.85 -11.41
N MET A 722 22.30 -8.52 -10.12
CA MET A 722 21.26 -8.56 -9.08
C MET A 722 20.13 -7.55 -9.37
N ALA A 723 20.47 -6.34 -9.81
CA ALA A 723 19.47 -5.35 -10.22
C ALA A 723 18.64 -5.83 -11.42
N ALA A 724 19.25 -6.53 -12.38
CA ALA A 724 18.57 -7.12 -13.52
C ALA A 724 17.64 -8.28 -13.10
N LEU A 725 18.01 -9.09 -12.09
CA LEU A 725 17.09 -10.05 -11.46
C LEU A 725 15.85 -9.36 -10.87
N LEU A 726 16.03 -8.23 -10.15
CA LEU A 726 14.91 -7.41 -9.66
C LEU A 726 14.08 -6.78 -10.79
N ASN A 727 14.69 -6.49 -11.94
CA ASN A 727 14.01 -5.87 -13.07
C ASN A 727 13.19 -6.86 -13.88
N ARG A 728 13.41 -8.17 -13.71
CA ARG A 728 12.90 -9.22 -14.61
C ARG A 728 13.31 -9.00 -16.07
N GLY A 729 14.53 -8.51 -16.25
CA GLY A 729 15.07 -8.18 -17.56
C GLY A 729 16.39 -7.44 -17.47
N ALA A 730 17.09 -7.35 -18.60
CA ALA A 730 18.39 -6.70 -18.64
C ALA A 730 18.32 -5.20 -18.30
N ILE A 731 19.39 -4.68 -17.70
CA ILE A 731 19.54 -3.26 -17.36
C ILE A 731 20.73 -2.68 -18.14
N SER A 732 20.56 -1.48 -18.69
CA SER A 732 21.66 -0.70 -19.26
C SER A 732 22.30 0.19 -18.18
N ILE A 733 23.62 0.24 -18.14
CA ILE A 733 24.37 1.02 -17.15
C ILE A 733 24.43 2.49 -17.58
N PRO A 734 23.86 3.44 -16.82
CA PRO A 734 23.93 4.85 -17.20
C PRO A 734 25.31 5.46 -16.88
N ALA A 735 25.62 6.59 -17.54
CA ALA A 735 26.90 7.28 -17.38
C ALA A 735 27.20 7.73 -15.94
N THR A 736 26.16 8.05 -15.18
CA THR A 736 26.17 8.36 -13.74
C THR A 736 26.63 7.20 -12.85
N SER A 737 26.66 5.98 -13.38
CA SER A 737 27.12 4.77 -12.70
C SER A 737 28.58 4.45 -12.97
N SER A 738 29.41 5.47 -13.17
CA SER A 738 30.84 5.27 -13.42
C SER A 738 31.62 6.46 -12.89
N VAL A 739 32.85 6.22 -12.44
CA VAL A 739 33.75 7.31 -12.08
C VAL A 739 34.12 8.09 -13.34
N PRO A 740 33.98 9.44 -13.34
CA PRO A 740 34.35 10.26 -14.48
C PRO A 740 35.81 10.07 -14.89
N LYS A 741 36.07 10.13 -16.19
CA LYS A 741 37.44 10.17 -16.75
C LYS A 741 38.03 11.57 -16.50
N GLY A 742 39.32 11.63 -16.20
CA GLY A 742 40.05 12.88 -16.06
C GLY A 742 40.23 13.61 -17.39
N PRO A 743 40.85 14.81 -17.39
CA PRO A 743 41.06 15.63 -18.59
C PRO A 743 41.80 14.88 -19.71
N ASP A 744 42.70 13.97 -19.33
CA ASP A 744 43.51 13.15 -20.25
C ASP A 744 42.79 11.89 -20.75
N GLY A 745 41.51 11.70 -20.36
CA GLY A 745 40.70 10.54 -20.75
C GLY A 745 40.89 9.29 -19.89
N GLU A 746 41.79 9.32 -18.90
CA GLU A 746 42.05 8.18 -17.99
C GLU A 746 41.30 8.30 -16.65
N ARG A 747 40.97 7.15 -16.04
CA ARG A 747 40.39 7.08 -14.69
C ARG A 747 41.51 6.93 -13.65
N ASN A 748 41.29 7.44 -12.44
CA ASN A 748 42.23 7.25 -11.33
C ASN A 748 42.43 5.74 -11.03
N GLY A 749 43.68 5.25 -11.05
CA GLY A 749 44.03 3.84 -10.85
C GLY A 749 43.80 3.27 -9.44
N ARG A 750 43.17 4.02 -8.52
CA ARG A 750 42.81 3.55 -7.17
C ARG A 750 41.59 2.63 -7.13
N VAL A 751 40.81 2.57 -8.20
CA VAL A 751 39.59 1.75 -8.30
C VAL A 751 39.49 1.11 -9.69
N THR A 752 38.90 -0.07 -9.76
CA THR A 752 38.67 -0.79 -11.03
C THR A 752 37.24 -0.58 -11.49
N VAL A 753 37.03 -0.21 -12.75
CA VAL A 753 35.70 -0.17 -13.37
C VAL A 753 35.61 -1.35 -14.34
N SER A 754 34.93 -2.44 -13.94
CA SER A 754 34.86 -3.69 -14.72
C SER A 754 33.94 -3.62 -15.94
N ILE A 755 33.01 -2.66 -15.98
CA ILE A 755 32.01 -2.51 -17.04
C ILE A 755 31.81 -1.04 -17.40
N GLU A 756 31.74 -0.74 -18.69
CA GLU A 756 31.60 0.64 -19.20
C GLU A 756 30.11 1.08 -19.23
N PRO A 757 29.82 2.39 -19.08
CA PRO A 757 28.49 2.93 -19.35
C PRO A 757 27.95 2.52 -20.72
N GLY A 758 26.65 2.21 -20.78
CA GLY A 758 25.95 1.69 -21.94
C GLY A 758 25.99 0.16 -22.06
N THR A 759 26.82 -0.53 -21.26
CA THR A 759 26.81 -2.00 -21.20
C THR A 759 25.43 -2.49 -20.75
N VAL A 760 24.90 -3.50 -21.43
CA VAL A 760 23.65 -4.18 -21.07
C VAL A 760 23.98 -5.40 -20.24
N VAL A 761 23.47 -5.44 -19.01
CA VAL A 761 23.71 -6.51 -18.04
C VAL A 761 22.44 -7.36 -17.91
N SER A 762 22.56 -8.65 -18.18
CA SER A 762 21.46 -9.62 -18.06
C SER A 762 21.27 -10.08 -16.62
N PRO A 763 20.07 -10.57 -16.25
CA PRO A 763 19.83 -11.15 -14.93
C PRO A 763 20.74 -12.35 -14.66
N ALA A 764 21.48 -12.33 -13.56
CA ALA A 764 22.31 -13.44 -13.11
C ALA A 764 22.59 -13.33 -11.60
N TRP A 765 22.83 -14.47 -10.95
CA TRP A 765 23.39 -14.50 -9.59
C TRP A 765 24.81 -15.04 -9.64
N THR A 766 25.77 -14.20 -9.26
CA THR A 766 27.21 -14.48 -9.42
C THR A 766 27.98 -14.32 -8.11
N PHE A 767 27.29 -14.41 -6.98
CA PHE A 767 27.92 -14.45 -5.65
C PHE A 767 28.19 -15.92 -5.26
N GLY A 768 29.47 -16.27 -5.04
CA GLY A 768 29.90 -17.61 -4.61
C GLY A 768 30.35 -18.57 -5.73
N ALA A 769 30.94 -19.71 -5.35
CA ALA A 769 31.55 -20.68 -6.27
C ALA A 769 30.54 -21.51 -7.09
N ASP A 770 29.30 -21.66 -6.60
CA ASP A 770 28.23 -22.46 -7.23
C ASP A 770 27.26 -21.62 -8.10
N ALA A 771 27.73 -20.49 -8.63
CA ALA A 771 26.96 -19.55 -9.47
C ALA A 771 26.44 -20.12 -10.81
N SER A 772 26.47 -21.44 -11.03
CA SER A 772 26.27 -22.07 -12.36
C SER A 772 25.31 -23.26 -12.41
N GLY A 773 24.65 -23.66 -11.31
CA GLY A 773 23.84 -24.89 -11.29
C GLY A 773 22.42 -24.71 -10.71
N VAL A 774 21.42 -25.27 -11.40
CA VAL A 774 20.08 -25.50 -10.84
C VAL A 774 20.23 -26.58 -9.76
N ASP A 775 20.32 -26.17 -8.50
CA ASP A 775 20.30 -27.10 -7.35
C ASP A 775 18.95 -27.85 -7.34
N PRO A 776 18.93 -29.20 -7.21
CA PRO A 776 17.69 -29.97 -7.08
C PRO A 776 16.71 -29.44 -6.02
N LEU A 777 17.23 -28.76 -4.99
CA LEU A 777 16.43 -28.09 -3.98
C LEU A 777 15.55 -26.97 -4.54
N TRP A 778 16.00 -26.28 -5.60
CA TRP A 778 15.27 -25.16 -6.19
C TRP A 778 13.91 -25.58 -6.73
N GLN A 779 13.84 -26.75 -7.35
CA GLN A 779 12.57 -27.30 -7.86
C GLN A 779 11.55 -27.57 -6.74
N ARG A 780 12.00 -27.74 -5.49
CA ARG A 780 11.14 -27.93 -4.32
C ARG A 780 10.81 -26.62 -3.60
N LEU A 781 11.57 -25.57 -3.87
CA LEU A 781 11.51 -24.31 -3.14
C LEU A 781 10.88 -23.16 -3.96
N LEU A 782 11.01 -23.14 -5.29
CA LEU A 782 10.42 -22.13 -6.17
C LEU A 782 9.01 -22.54 -6.64
N ARG A 783 8.10 -21.58 -6.73
CA ARG A 783 6.79 -21.72 -7.39
C ARG A 783 6.93 -21.52 -8.90
N ASP A 784 7.63 -20.47 -9.32
CA ASP A 784 7.92 -20.17 -10.70
C ASP A 784 9.44 -20.09 -10.91
N PRO A 785 10.09 -21.21 -11.30
CA PRO A 785 11.51 -21.21 -11.61
C PRO A 785 11.92 -20.24 -12.72
N GLY A 786 10.99 -19.70 -13.51
CA GLY A 786 11.24 -18.68 -14.53
C GLY A 786 11.23 -17.24 -14.01
N ASP A 787 10.72 -16.98 -12.81
CA ASP A 787 10.66 -15.63 -12.24
C ASP A 787 11.99 -15.24 -11.59
N SER A 788 12.73 -14.33 -12.22
CA SER A 788 14.04 -13.89 -11.73
C SER A 788 14.01 -13.20 -10.36
N ARG A 789 12.88 -12.59 -9.95
CA ARG A 789 12.75 -12.04 -8.58
C ARG A 789 12.63 -13.17 -7.57
N GLU A 790 11.89 -14.23 -7.90
CA GLU A 790 11.76 -15.39 -7.01
C GLU A 790 13.10 -16.13 -6.88
N GLN A 791 13.84 -16.27 -7.98
CA GLN A 791 15.22 -16.77 -7.95
C GLN A 791 16.12 -15.94 -7.03
N LEU A 792 16.08 -14.61 -7.15
CA LEU A 792 16.85 -13.72 -6.27
C LEU A 792 16.45 -13.87 -4.80
N ALA A 793 15.16 -13.94 -4.51
CA ALA A 793 14.66 -14.15 -3.16
C ALA A 793 15.17 -15.48 -2.58
N LEU A 794 15.15 -16.56 -3.37
CA LEU A 794 15.70 -17.85 -2.97
C LEU A 794 17.22 -17.77 -2.76
N HIS A 795 17.98 -17.10 -3.63
CA HIS A 795 19.41 -16.91 -3.43
C HIS A 795 19.73 -16.21 -2.10
N LEU A 796 19.00 -15.14 -1.80
CA LEU A 796 19.16 -14.42 -0.55
C LEU A 796 18.77 -15.27 0.66
N THR A 797 17.78 -16.14 0.54
CA THR A 797 17.21 -16.93 1.67
C THR A 797 17.59 -18.41 1.65
N HIS A 798 18.57 -18.82 0.83
CA HIS A 798 18.87 -20.22 0.62
C HIS A 798 19.31 -20.92 1.91
N PRO A 799 18.71 -22.05 2.31
CA PRO A 799 18.96 -22.65 3.63
C PRO A 799 20.37 -23.21 3.83
N VAL A 800 21.13 -23.41 2.74
CA VAL A 800 22.46 -24.04 2.77
C VAL A 800 23.58 -23.11 2.29
N THR A 801 23.30 -22.27 1.29
CA THR A 801 24.33 -21.50 0.58
C THR A 801 24.28 -20.01 0.89
N SER A 802 23.29 -19.57 1.65
CA SER A 802 23.17 -18.20 2.16
C SER A 802 23.40 -18.16 3.66
N ASP A 803 23.96 -17.06 4.13
CA ASP A 803 24.12 -16.75 5.55
C ASP A 803 22.84 -16.18 6.18
N PHE A 804 21.74 -16.08 5.43
CA PHE A 804 20.49 -15.42 5.81
C PHE A 804 20.05 -15.66 7.26
N ALA A 805 19.92 -16.93 7.67
CA ALA A 805 19.45 -17.27 9.01
C ALA A 805 20.39 -16.72 10.10
N MET A 806 21.70 -16.76 9.87
CA MET A 806 22.70 -16.20 10.77
C MET A 806 22.65 -14.66 10.74
N VAL A 807 22.47 -14.04 9.57
CA VAL A 807 22.30 -12.58 9.45
C VAL A 807 21.10 -12.11 10.28
N MET A 808 19.96 -12.77 10.13
CA MET A 808 18.74 -12.44 10.89
C MET A 808 18.93 -12.64 12.40
N VAL A 809 19.58 -13.73 12.81
CA VAL A 809 19.92 -13.99 14.22
C VAL A 809 20.88 -12.94 14.76
N ASN A 810 21.93 -12.57 14.03
CA ASN A 810 22.91 -11.59 14.47
C ASN A 810 22.28 -10.20 14.63
N ARG A 811 21.37 -9.82 13.73
CA ARG A 811 20.58 -8.60 13.83
C ARG A 811 19.68 -8.61 15.08
N LEU A 812 18.95 -9.70 15.32
CA LEU A 812 18.15 -9.87 16.53
C LEU A 812 19.01 -9.80 17.80
N TRP A 813 20.15 -10.50 17.81
CA TRP A 813 21.10 -10.47 18.91
C TRP A 813 21.61 -9.06 19.16
N SER A 814 21.99 -8.32 18.12
CA SER A 814 22.43 -6.92 18.22
C SER A 814 21.38 -6.03 18.87
N GLN A 815 20.11 -6.16 18.46
CA GLN A 815 19.02 -5.38 19.05
C GLN A 815 18.76 -5.72 20.53
N LEU A 816 18.98 -6.96 20.95
CA LEU A 816 18.74 -7.40 22.34
C LEU A 816 19.94 -7.17 23.28
N PHE A 817 21.16 -7.39 22.79
CA PHE A 817 22.40 -7.34 23.58
C PHE A 817 23.19 -6.03 23.41
N GLY A 818 22.79 -5.17 22.47
CA GLY A 818 23.43 -3.89 22.16
C GLY A 818 24.65 -3.98 21.24
N GLN A 819 25.12 -5.18 20.91
CA GLN A 819 26.11 -5.43 19.85
C GLN A 819 25.90 -6.83 19.27
N GLY A 820 26.20 -7.02 17.97
CA GLY A 820 26.09 -8.33 17.31
C GLY A 820 27.22 -9.29 17.69
N LEU A 821 26.96 -10.60 17.55
CA LEU A 821 27.99 -11.65 17.59
C LEU A 821 29.06 -11.40 16.52
N LEU A 822 28.63 -10.92 15.35
CA LEU A 822 29.44 -10.18 14.39
C LEU A 822 29.07 -8.70 14.49
N ARG A 823 30.07 -7.86 14.72
CA ARG A 823 29.88 -6.43 14.99
C ARG A 823 29.34 -5.68 13.77
N ASP A 824 29.92 -5.93 12.61
CA ASP A 824 29.41 -5.38 11.36
C ASP A 824 28.16 -6.18 10.95
N GLN A 825 27.04 -5.48 10.79
CA GLN A 825 25.76 -6.07 10.40
C GLN A 825 25.57 -6.05 8.87
N ASP A 826 26.32 -5.23 8.15
CA ASP A 826 26.11 -4.92 6.74
C ASP A 826 27.23 -5.47 5.83
N ASP A 827 28.41 -5.78 6.38
CA ASP A 827 29.50 -6.45 5.64
C ASP A 827 30.27 -7.48 6.48
N TRP A 828 30.21 -8.75 6.08
CA TRP A 828 30.93 -9.85 6.73
C TRP A 828 32.25 -10.23 6.04
N SER A 829 32.66 -9.51 4.98
CA SER A 829 33.88 -9.87 4.21
C SER A 829 35.19 -9.74 4.99
N GLY A 830 35.20 -9.02 6.13
CA GLY A 830 36.41 -8.63 6.87
C GLY A 830 36.68 -9.37 8.18
N GLY A 831 35.86 -10.33 8.62
CA GLY A 831 36.05 -10.93 9.94
C GLY A 831 35.26 -12.21 10.24
N ARG A 832 35.68 -12.91 11.30
CA ARG A 832 34.98 -14.05 11.91
C ARG A 832 34.66 -13.73 13.36
N SER A 833 33.50 -14.17 13.84
CA SER A 833 33.14 -14.02 15.26
C SER A 833 33.92 -15.02 16.12
N VAL A 834 34.35 -14.60 17.31
CA VAL A 834 34.85 -15.52 18.35
C VAL A 834 33.75 -16.47 18.85
N HIS A 835 32.48 -16.15 18.57
CA HIS A 835 31.30 -16.96 18.83
C HIS A 835 30.69 -17.53 17.55
N GLY A 836 31.51 -17.82 16.52
CA GLY A 836 31.03 -18.35 15.24
C GLY A 836 30.20 -19.63 15.36
N GLU A 837 30.64 -20.57 16.21
CA GLU A 837 29.90 -21.83 16.48
C GLU A 837 28.50 -21.56 17.06
N LEU A 838 28.40 -20.58 17.97
CA LEU A 838 27.11 -20.17 18.54
C LEU A 838 26.21 -19.53 17.48
N LEU A 839 26.75 -18.69 16.61
CA LEU A 839 25.99 -18.04 15.54
C LEU A 839 25.43 -19.07 14.55
N GLU A 840 26.24 -20.05 14.14
CA GLU A 840 25.77 -21.16 13.28
C GLU A 840 24.67 -21.99 13.95
N LEU A 841 24.84 -22.31 15.24
CA LEU A 841 23.88 -23.08 16.02
C LEU A 841 22.54 -22.35 16.14
N LEU A 842 22.56 -21.05 16.44
CA LEU A 842 21.37 -20.21 16.50
C LEU A 842 20.72 -20.05 15.12
N GLY A 843 21.51 -19.94 14.05
CA GLY A 843 21.02 -19.90 12.67
C GLY A 843 20.25 -21.17 12.30
N ARG A 844 20.79 -22.35 12.61
CA ARG A 844 20.11 -23.64 12.43
C ARG A 844 18.83 -23.74 13.25
N GLN A 845 18.87 -23.31 14.52
CA GLN A 845 17.68 -23.26 15.38
C GLN A 845 16.59 -22.34 14.80
N HIS A 846 16.96 -21.18 14.27
CA HIS A 846 16.01 -20.24 13.64
C HIS A 846 15.32 -20.87 12.41
N MET A 847 16.07 -21.59 11.57
CA MET A 847 15.49 -22.35 10.45
C MET A 847 14.58 -23.48 10.95
N ALA A 848 14.98 -24.20 12.01
CA ALA A 848 14.21 -25.30 12.57
C ALA A 848 12.83 -24.88 13.08
N VAL A 849 12.72 -23.68 13.67
CA VAL A 849 11.43 -23.11 14.12
C VAL A 849 10.66 -22.39 13.01
N GLY A 850 11.07 -22.55 11.74
CA GLY A 850 10.37 -21.95 10.59
C GLY A 850 10.63 -20.46 10.42
N TYR A 851 11.85 -20.01 10.72
CA TYR A 851 12.25 -18.60 10.63
C TYR A 851 11.40 -17.66 11.50
N ASP A 852 10.84 -18.18 12.59
CA ASP A 852 10.07 -17.41 13.58
C ASP A 852 11.01 -16.54 14.43
N LEU A 853 10.92 -15.23 14.25
CA LEU A 853 11.76 -14.27 14.96
C LEU A 853 11.43 -14.19 16.45
N LYS A 854 10.14 -14.30 16.82
CA LYS A 854 9.70 -14.26 18.22
C LYS A 854 10.12 -15.53 18.97
N ALA A 855 10.08 -16.69 18.32
CA ALA A 855 10.60 -17.94 18.90
C ALA A 855 12.11 -17.85 19.18
N THR A 856 12.88 -17.30 18.25
CA THR A 856 14.31 -17.03 18.48
C THR A 856 14.53 -15.99 19.58
N ALA A 857 13.75 -14.90 19.59
CA ALA A 857 13.84 -13.88 20.64
C ALA A 857 13.53 -14.47 22.03
N ARG A 858 12.53 -15.34 22.13
CA ARG A 858 12.18 -16.05 23.36
C ARG A 858 13.35 -16.87 23.91
N LEU A 859 14.06 -17.60 23.04
CA LEU A 859 15.25 -18.36 23.43
C LEU A 859 16.31 -17.43 24.03
N LEU A 860 16.59 -16.30 23.39
CA LEU A 860 17.63 -15.34 23.81
C LEU A 860 17.26 -14.61 25.10
N LEU A 861 16.01 -14.14 25.24
CA LEU A 861 15.51 -13.41 26.42
C LEU A 861 15.49 -14.27 27.69
N LEU A 862 15.46 -15.61 27.54
CA LEU A 862 15.51 -16.55 28.67
C LEU A 862 16.93 -16.93 29.10
N THR A 863 17.96 -16.47 28.41
CA THR A 863 19.37 -16.70 28.81
C THR A 863 19.70 -15.92 30.07
N ASP A 864 20.61 -16.45 30.89
CA ASP A 864 21.21 -15.68 31.97
C ASP A 864 22.00 -14.50 31.39
N ALA A 865 22.73 -14.70 30.29
CA ALA A 865 23.52 -13.67 29.63
C ALA A 865 22.74 -12.38 29.35
N TRP A 866 21.52 -12.47 28.81
CA TRP A 866 20.67 -11.30 28.57
C TRP A 866 20.12 -10.66 29.86
N GLN A 867 20.00 -11.43 30.94
CA GLN A 867 19.46 -10.99 32.22
C GLN A 867 20.54 -10.42 33.18
N ARG A 868 21.80 -10.34 32.74
CA ARG A 868 22.90 -9.76 33.53
C ARG A 868 22.90 -8.24 33.54
N GLU A 869 23.55 -7.64 34.53
CA GLU A 869 23.79 -6.19 34.54
C GLU A 869 24.47 -5.74 33.24
N SER A 870 24.17 -4.51 32.84
CA SER A 870 24.81 -3.90 31.69
C SER A 870 26.24 -3.44 31.99
N ALA A 871 27.07 -3.32 30.96
CA ALA A 871 28.40 -2.75 31.04
C ALA A 871 28.71 -1.90 29.81
N PRO A 872 29.64 -0.93 29.89
CA PRO A 872 30.10 -0.18 28.73
C PRO A 872 30.57 -1.09 27.59
N GLU A 873 30.33 -0.69 26.34
CA GLU A 873 30.64 -1.50 25.15
C GLU A 873 32.12 -1.91 25.06
N ASP A 874 33.02 -1.03 25.51
CA ASP A 874 34.45 -1.25 25.46
C ASP A 874 34.95 -2.23 26.54
N ALA A 875 34.15 -2.52 27.57
CA ALA A 875 34.49 -3.45 28.64
C ALA A 875 34.68 -4.88 28.11
N PRO A 876 35.81 -5.57 28.42
CA PRO A 876 36.07 -6.92 27.90
C PRO A 876 34.94 -7.92 28.18
N VAL A 877 34.32 -7.83 29.35
CA VAL A 877 33.18 -8.68 29.74
C VAL A 877 31.94 -8.48 28.86
N ALA A 878 31.68 -7.25 28.39
CA ALA A 878 30.56 -6.95 27.49
C ALA A 878 30.81 -7.50 26.08
N ARG A 879 32.05 -7.39 25.57
CA ARG A 879 32.44 -7.90 24.24
C ARG A 879 32.26 -9.41 24.08
N LEU A 880 32.30 -10.15 25.18
CA LEU A 880 32.09 -11.60 25.24
C LEU A 880 30.74 -11.98 25.86
N PHE A 881 29.81 -11.02 25.96
CA PHE A 881 28.43 -11.21 26.43
C PHE A 881 28.31 -11.78 27.87
N GLY A 882 29.31 -11.52 28.72
CA GLY A 882 29.21 -11.69 30.18
C GLY A 882 28.43 -10.55 30.86
N ALA A 883 28.06 -9.54 30.09
CA ALA A 883 27.19 -8.41 30.42
C ALA A 883 26.46 -7.99 29.14
N VAL A 884 25.27 -7.42 29.26
CA VAL A 884 24.61 -6.74 28.14
C VAL A 884 25.32 -5.40 27.89
N THR A 885 25.43 -4.96 26.64
CA THR A 885 25.99 -3.63 26.37
C THR A 885 25.00 -2.55 26.82
N LEU A 886 25.46 -1.63 27.67
CA LEU A 886 24.69 -0.46 28.06
C LEU A 886 24.39 0.38 26.82
N ARG A 887 23.10 0.60 26.53
CA ARG A 887 22.65 1.36 25.37
C ARG A 887 21.60 2.40 25.76
N ARG A 888 21.53 3.47 24.98
CA ARG A 888 20.47 4.47 25.12
C ARG A 888 19.21 3.99 24.41
N MET A 889 18.07 4.50 24.86
CA MET A 889 16.82 4.37 24.11
C MET A 889 17.01 4.97 22.71
N THR A 890 16.45 4.31 21.70
CA THR A 890 16.32 4.90 20.36
C THR A 890 15.39 6.10 20.41
N ALA A 891 15.41 6.93 19.35
CA ALA A 891 14.53 8.08 19.23
C ALA A 891 13.05 7.73 19.47
N GLU A 892 12.56 6.66 18.86
CA GLU A 892 11.17 6.21 19.00
C GLU A 892 10.89 5.71 20.42
N GLN A 893 11.79 4.91 21.00
CA GLN A 893 11.66 4.46 22.39
C GLN A 893 11.61 5.64 23.37
N MET A 894 12.43 6.67 23.14
CA MET A 894 12.47 7.89 23.95
C MET A 894 11.12 8.60 23.91
N VAL A 895 10.63 8.93 22.71
CA VAL A 895 9.37 9.66 22.56
C VAL A 895 8.19 8.85 23.09
N ASP A 896 8.04 7.59 22.68
CA ASP A 896 6.90 6.77 23.10
C ASP A 896 6.93 6.50 24.62
N SER A 897 8.11 6.31 25.22
CA SER A 897 8.25 6.14 26.68
C SER A 897 7.96 7.41 27.46
N LEU A 898 8.24 8.60 26.91
CA LEU A 898 7.86 9.85 27.55
C LEU A 898 6.35 10.00 27.67
N TYR A 899 5.62 9.71 26.59
CA TYR A 899 4.15 9.74 26.60
C TYR A 899 3.56 8.68 27.53
N ALA A 900 4.12 7.47 27.53
CA ALA A 900 3.72 6.40 28.45
C ALA A 900 3.97 6.76 29.93
N ALA A 901 5.10 7.39 30.24
CA ALA A 901 5.48 7.77 31.59
C ALA A 901 4.46 8.72 32.24
N VAL A 902 3.96 9.69 31.47
CA VAL A 902 2.96 10.68 31.93
C VAL A 902 1.53 10.28 31.60
N GLY A 903 1.32 9.16 30.90
CA GLY A 903 0.02 8.62 30.54
C GLY A 903 -0.81 9.54 29.64
N LYS A 904 -0.16 10.28 28.74
CA LYS A 904 -0.82 11.12 27.73
C LYS A 904 -0.97 10.36 26.41
N GLY A 905 -2.04 10.64 25.68
CA GLY A 905 -2.16 10.25 24.27
C GLY A 905 -1.15 11.01 23.42
N PHE A 906 -0.71 10.41 22.30
CA PHE A 906 0.29 11.02 21.42
C PHE A 906 -0.18 12.39 20.87
N ASP A 907 -1.49 12.52 20.59
CA ASP A 907 -2.22 13.74 20.20
C ASP A 907 -1.45 14.62 19.18
N ALA A 908 -0.80 13.96 18.21
CA ALA A 908 -0.14 14.61 17.08
C ALA A 908 -1.15 15.09 16.02
N GLU A 909 -0.70 15.93 15.09
CA GLU A 909 -1.54 16.43 13.99
C GLU A 909 -1.66 15.40 12.88
N LEU A 910 -2.69 15.54 12.03
CA LEU A 910 -2.86 14.72 10.84
C LEU A 910 -1.69 14.96 9.89
N LEU A 911 -0.97 13.90 9.50
CA LEU A 911 0.17 13.98 8.59
C LEU A 911 -0.28 14.01 7.12
N THR A 912 -0.78 15.18 6.71
CA THR A 912 -1.05 15.50 5.31
C THR A 912 -1.05 17.02 5.09
N LEU A 913 -0.71 17.45 3.86
CA LEU A 913 -0.86 18.84 3.43
C LEU A 913 -2.19 19.10 2.70
N ASP A 914 -2.99 18.04 2.50
CA ASP A 914 -4.30 18.11 1.87
C ASP A 914 -5.36 17.48 2.79
N PRO A 915 -5.63 18.07 3.97
CA PRO A 915 -6.57 17.51 4.95
C PRO A 915 -8.00 17.34 4.41
N GLU A 916 -8.34 18.09 3.35
CA GLU A 916 -9.64 18.02 2.67
C GLU A 916 -9.79 16.79 1.74
N GLY A 917 -8.69 16.08 1.43
CA GLY A 917 -8.72 14.88 0.59
C GLY A 917 -9.00 15.14 -0.90
N ARG A 918 -8.77 16.36 -1.39
CA ARG A 918 -9.13 16.80 -2.75
C ARG A 918 -7.99 16.74 -3.75
N ARG A 919 -7.04 15.82 -3.55
CA ARG A 919 -5.95 15.53 -4.49
C ARG A 919 -5.74 14.02 -4.60
N PRO A 920 -5.26 13.50 -5.72
CA PRO A 920 -4.97 12.07 -5.86
C PRO A 920 -3.74 11.63 -5.03
N ASP A 921 -3.63 10.33 -4.77
CA ASP A 921 -2.55 9.72 -3.95
C ASP A 921 -1.15 9.88 -4.56
N ASP A 922 -1.07 10.05 -5.89
CA ASP A 922 0.19 10.39 -6.58
C ASP A 922 0.60 11.85 -6.41
N SER A 923 -0.22 12.67 -5.75
CA SER A 923 0.03 14.10 -5.58
C SER A 923 0.25 14.47 -4.12
N PHE A 924 -0.54 13.94 -3.19
CA PHE A 924 -0.33 14.14 -1.76
C PHE A 924 -0.75 12.89 -1.02
N LEU A 925 0.13 12.43 -0.13
CA LEU A 925 -0.17 11.32 0.75
C LEU A 925 -0.94 11.80 1.98
N ASN A 926 -1.67 10.88 2.57
CA ASN A 926 -2.21 10.99 3.91
C ASN A 926 -1.65 9.83 4.72
N LEU A 927 -0.76 10.15 5.66
CA LEU A 927 -0.14 9.14 6.52
C LEU A 927 -0.93 8.92 7.82
N GLY A 928 -2.10 9.56 7.95
CA GLY A 928 -2.97 9.47 9.12
C GLY A 928 -2.47 10.30 10.30
N GLN A 929 -3.11 10.10 11.45
CA GLN A 929 -2.73 10.75 12.70
C GLN A 929 -1.84 9.80 13.51
N PRO A 930 -0.57 10.17 13.80
CA PRO A 930 0.35 9.32 14.54
C PRO A 930 -0.15 8.99 15.93
N GLN A 931 0.00 7.72 16.30
CA GLN A 931 -0.21 7.15 17.63
C GLN A 931 1.09 6.65 18.26
N ARG A 932 2.16 6.59 17.46
CA ARG A 932 3.52 6.14 17.81
C ARG A 932 4.54 6.97 17.05
N ALA A 933 5.73 7.09 17.62
CA ALA A 933 6.83 7.83 17.02
C ALA A 933 7.23 7.33 15.61
N TRP A 934 7.22 6.02 15.37
CA TRP A 934 7.60 5.43 14.07
C TRP A 934 6.68 5.84 12.90
N GLN A 935 5.46 6.32 13.21
CA GLN A 935 4.49 6.77 12.23
C GLN A 935 4.77 8.21 11.75
N LEU A 936 5.63 8.95 12.46
CA LEU A 936 6.05 10.28 12.03
C LEU A 936 6.84 10.24 10.71
N CYS A 937 6.87 11.38 10.05
CA CYS A 937 7.52 11.56 8.76
C CYS A 937 8.27 12.89 8.72
N SER A 938 9.14 13.03 7.72
CA SER A 938 9.87 14.25 7.44
C SER A 938 8.91 15.35 7.02
N LEU A 939 9.05 16.47 7.72
CA LEU A 939 8.34 17.72 7.48
C LEU A 939 9.22 18.72 6.71
N SER A 940 10.42 18.31 6.29
CA SER A 940 11.47 19.17 5.72
C SER A 940 11.05 19.93 4.45
N ASN A 941 9.91 19.58 3.85
CA ASN A 941 9.33 20.29 2.71
C ASN A 941 8.40 21.46 3.09
N GLU A 942 8.08 21.65 4.38
CA GLU A 942 7.22 22.74 4.88
C GLU A 942 8.00 24.03 5.18
N ARG A 943 9.33 23.95 5.33
CA ARG A 943 10.19 25.07 5.78
C ARG A 943 10.01 26.36 4.96
N ASP A 944 9.74 26.24 3.67
CA ASP A 944 9.57 27.39 2.77
C ASP A 944 8.11 27.90 2.68
N ARG A 945 7.18 27.29 3.42
CA ARG A 945 5.74 27.64 3.43
C ARG A 945 5.17 27.58 4.85
N PRO A 946 5.31 28.65 5.66
CA PRO A 946 4.82 28.68 7.05
C PRO A 946 3.34 28.33 7.23
N ALA A 947 2.50 28.65 6.23
CA ALA A 947 1.08 28.28 6.22
C ALA A 947 0.83 26.76 6.14
N LEU A 948 1.84 25.94 5.87
CA LEU A 948 1.69 24.48 5.83
C LEU A 948 2.35 23.78 7.01
N ALA A 949 2.87 24.54 7.97
CA ALA A 949 3.51 23.99 9.15
C ALA A 949 2.59 23.01 9.91
N LEU A 950 3.18 21.94 10.44
CA LEU A 950 2.59 21.03 11.42
C LEU A 950 3.33 21.16 12.77
N PRO A 951 3.07 22.22 13.56
CA PRO A 951 3.93 22.61 14.68
C PRO A 951 4.06 21.54 15.77
N VAL A 952 3.00 20.76 16.01
CA VAL A 952 3.06 19.70 17.02
C VAL A 952 3.81 18.49 16.51
N ALA A 953 3.57 18.08 15.26
CA ALA A 953 4.39 17.03 14.65
C ALA A 953 5.86 17.44 14.60
N GLN A 954 6.15 18.71 14.26
CA GLN A 954 7.50 19.27 14.24
C GLN A 954 8.19 19.18 15.59
N SER A 955 7.50 19.53 16.69
CA SER A 955 8.09 19.41 18.03
C SER A 955 8.55 18.00 18.39
N LEU A 956 7.85 16.97 17.88
CA LEU A 956 8.19 15.56 18.08
C LEU A 956 9.31 15.12 17.13
N VAL A 957 9.26 15.54 15.87
CA VAL A 957 10.31 15.28 14.87
C VAL A 957 11.65 15.89 15.29
N ASP A 958 11.64 17.09 15.89
CA ASP A 958 12.84 17.74 16.43
C ASP A 958 13.47 16.89 17.53
N LEU A 959 12.65 16.40 18.48
CA LEU A 959 13.11 15.50 19.54
C LEU A 959 13.64 14.18 18.96
N LEU A 960 12.92 13.58 18.01
CA LEU A 960 13.37 12.35 17.35
C LEU A 960 14.74 12.53 16.68
N THR A 961 14.92 13.62 15.94
CA THR A 961 16.15 13.90 15.18
C THR A 961 17.34 14.07 16.11
N VAL A 962 17.16 14.73 17.25
CA VAL A 962 18.20 14.90 18.28
C VAL A 962 18.65 13.55 18.88
N PHE A 963 17.76 12.55 18.90
CA PHE A 963 18.05 11.18 19.33
C PHE A 963 18.40 10.23 18.17
N GLY A 964 18.82 10.77 17.02
CA GLY A 964 19.39 10.01 15.91
C GLY A 964 18.38 9.49 14.89
N TRP A 965 17.11 9.91 14.96
CA TRP A 965 16.13 9.61 13.91
C TRP A 965 16.54 10.25 12.59
N ARG A 966 16.33 9.53 11.48
CA ARG A 966 16.66 9.99 10.13
C ARG A 966 15.40 10.45 9.42
N ASP A 967 15.36 11.74 9.07
CA ASP A 967 14.29 12.36 8.27
C ASP A 967 14.42 12.09 6.77
N SER A 968 15.58 11.61 6.33
CA SER A 968 15.85 11.19 4.96
C SER A 968 16.64 9.88 4.95
N ARG A 969 16.16 8.91 4.16
CA ARG A 969 16.75 7.56 4.08
C ARG A 969 17.02 7.15 2.63
N PRO A 970 17.98 7.81 1.94
CA PRO A 970 18.37 7.42 0.58
C PRO A 970 19.05 6.05 0.53
N HIS A 971 19.63 5.61 1.65
CA HIS A 971 20.34 4.33 1.81
C HIS A 971 19.95 3.63 3.11
N GLY A 972 20.06 2.30 3.09
CA GLY A 972 19.87 1.46 4.27
C GLY A 972 20.95 1.72 5.34
N LEU A 973 20.59 1.55 6.61
CA LEU A 973 21.54 1.66 7.73
C LEU A 973 21.08 0.77 8.88
N SER A 974 21.99 -0.04 9.43
CA SER A 974 21.69 -0.97 10.53
C SER A 974 22.01 -0.43 11.92
N VAL A 975 22.90 0.56 12.01
CA VAL A 975 23.29 1.21 13.27
C VAL A 975 23.23 2.71 13.06
N ARG A 976 22.36 3.39 13.83
CA ARG A 976 22.25 4.86 13.82
C ARG A 976 23.45 5.47 14.54
N ASP A 977 23.71 6.75 14.26
CA ASP A 977 24.60 7.54 15.12
C ASP A 977 23.94 7.71 16.49
N ASP A 978 24.55 7.11 17.49
CA ASP A 978 24.16 7.16 18.88
C ASP A 978 25.26 7.81 19.74
N GLN A 979 26.02 8.75 19.18
CA GLN A 979 26.91 9.57 19.99
C GLN A 979 26.13 10.49 20.93
N ALA A 980 26.68 10.70 22.12
CA ALA A 980 26.12 11.63 23.09
C ALA A 980 26.36 13.07 22.64
N THR A 981 25.31 13.89 22.64
CA THR A 981 25.39 15.31 22.28
C THR A 981 24.80 16.17 23.38
N VAL A 982 25.27 17.40 23.50
CA VAL A 982 24.72 18.38 24.46
C VAL A 982 23.26 18.74 24.11
N LEU A 983 22.86 18.58 22.84
CA LEU A 983 21.50 18.84 22.38
C LEU A 983 20.48 17.88 22.98
N GLN A 984 20.84 16.61 23.23
CA GLN A 984 19.90 15.63 23.78
C GLN A 984 19.30 16.04 25.14
N PRO A 985 20.10 16.29 26.18
CA PRO A 985 19.56 16.76 27.45
C PRO A 985 18.96 18.17 27.34
N LEU A 986 19.51 19.07 26.50
CA LEU A 986 18.95 20.42 26.34
C LEU A 986 17.55 20.42 25.72
N THR A 987 17.34 19.62 24.67
CA THR A 987 16.05 19.49 23.97
C THR A 987 15.03 18.76 24.84
N LEU A 988 15.44 17.76 25.62
CA LEU A 988 14.55 17.09 26.57
C LEU A 988 14.12 18.05 27.69
N ALA A 989 15.06 18.85 28.21
CA ALA A 989 14.83 19.79 29.30
C ALA A 989 14.00 21.02 28.90
N ASN A 990 14.24 21.58 27.70
CA ASN A 990 13.74 22.90 27.30
C ASN A 990 12.93 22.90 26.00
N GLY A 991 12.82 21.76 25.31
CA GLY A 991 12.08 21.66 24.06
C GLY A 991 10.58 21.58 24.28
N ASN A 992 9.80 21.99 23.27
CA ASN A 992 8.33 22.02 23.33
C ASN A 992 7.73 20.64 23.68
N ALA A 993 8.29 19.55 23.14
CA ALA A 993 7.84 18.21 23.46
C ALA A 993 8.02 17.88 24.95
N GLY A 994 9.21 18.16 25.51
CA GLY A 994 9.51 17.96 26.93
C GLY A 994 8.60 18.80 27.84
N HIS A 995 8.43 20.09 27.52
CA HIS A 995 7.53 20.98 28.25
C HIS A 995 6.09 20.45 28.27
N ARG A 996 5.57 20.03 27.11
CA ARG A 996 4.22 19.45 26.99
C ARG A 996 4.04 18.19 27.82
N LEU A 997 5.08 17.37 27.96
CA LEU A 997 5.00 16.12 28.71
C LEU A 997 5.06 16.36 30.22
N VAL A 998 5.93 17.27 30.67
CA VAL A 998 6.09 17.63 32.09
C VAL A 998 4.87 18.35 32.64
N GLN A 999 4.22 19.22 31.84
CA GLN A 999 3.08 20.02 32.29
C GLN A 999 1.89 19.15 32.75
N PHE A 1000 1.40 19.43 33.94
CA PHE A 1000 0.23 18.77 34.55
C PHE A 1000 -1.03 19.35 33.92
N SER A 1001 -1.44 18.75 32.81
CA SER A 1001 -2.71 19.00 32.13
C SER A 1001 -3.75 17.94 32.50
N ASP A 1002 -5.02 18.20 32.20
CA ASP A 1002 -6.13 17.30 32.58
C ASP A 1002 -6.12 15.94 31.85
N ASN A 1003 -5.39 15.82 30.74
CA ASN A 1003 -5.17 14.56 30.02
C ASN A 1003 -3.93 13.77 30.53
N SER A 1004 -3.24 14.24 31.59
CA SER A 1004 -2.06 13.58 32.15
C SER A 1004 -2.40 12.62 33.28
N ALA A 1005 -1.88 11.39 33.25
CA ALA A 1005 -1.95 10.49 34.39
C ALA A 1005 -1.06 10.93 35.56
N ALA A 1006 -0.01 11.73 35.31
CA ALA A 1006 0.77 12.35 36.39
C ALA A 1006 -0.08 13.34 37.20
N THR A 1007 -0.96 14.09 36.54
CA THR A 1007 -1.95 14.94 37.21
C THR A 1007 -2.89 14.12 38.07
N GLU A 1008 -3.42 13.00 37.54
CA GLU A 1008 -4.32 12.14 38.33
C GLU A 1008 -3.60 11.52 39.55
N ALA A 1009 -2.33 11.15 39.41
CA ALA A 1009 -1.52 10.68 40.54
C ALA A 1009 -1.35 11.76 41.62
N ALA A 1010 -1.11 13.02 41.22
CA ALA A 1010 -0.98 14.14 42.14
C ALA A 1010 -2.30 14.51 42.82
N VAL A 1011 -3.43 14.42 42.10
CA VAL A 1011 -4.77 14.61 42.67
C VAL A 1011 -5.10 13.51 43.67
N ALA A 1012 -4.78 12.25 43.36
CA ALA A 1012 -5.12 11.09 44.18
C ALA A 1012 -4.18 10.86 45.39
N ALA A 1013 -2.97 11.43 45.40
CA ALA A 1013 -2.00 11.16 46.46
C ALA A 1013 -2.48 11.59 47.86
N GLU A 1014 -2.27 10.73 48.85
CA GLU A 1014 -2.57 11.00 50.26
C GLU A 1014 -1.37 11.62 51.00
N SER A 1015 -0.14 11.43 50.48
CA SER A 1015 1.07 12.07 50.99
C SER A 1015 2.09 12.38 49.88
N PRO A 1016 3.03 13.33 50.10
CA PRO A 1016 4.15 13.58 49.19
C PRO A 1016 4.99 12.32 48.91
N GLU A 1017 5.25 11.51 49.93
CA GLU A 1017 6.03 10.28 49.82
C GLU A 1017 5.34 9.24 48.94
N GLN A 1018 4.00 9.14 49.03
CA GLN A 1018 3.22 8.28 48.14
C GLN A 1018 3.32 8.76 46.69
N LEU A 1019 3.21 10.07 46.45
CA LEU A 1019 3.36 10.65 45.12
C LEU A 1019 4.75 10.37 44.54
N VAL A 1020 5.83 10.61 45.30
CA VAL A 1020 7.21 10.34 44.85
C VAL A 1020 7.37 8.88 44.47
N ARG A 1021 6.91 7.92 45.29
CA ARG A 1021 6.97 6.49 44.95
C ARG A 1021 6.24 6.17 43.67
N GLU A 1022 5.06 6.73 43.47
CA GLU A 1022 4.27 6.51 42.26
C GLU A 1022 4.98 7.09 41.02
N LEU A 1023 5.57 8.28 41.12
CA LEU A 1023 6.35 8.87 40.03
C LEU A 1023 7.59 8.03 39.68
N PHE A 1024 8.35 7.55 40.66
CA PHE A 1024 9.51 6.66 40.39
C PHE A 1024 9.10 5.38 39.67
N ARG A 1025 8.01 4.76 40.12
CA ARG A 1025 7.49 3.53 39.50
C ARG A 1025 7.01 3.75 38.08
N ARG A 1026 6.41 4.91 37.78
CA ARG A 1026 5.94 5.29 36.44
C ARG A 1026 7.09 5.66 35.51
N LEU A 1027 8.00 6.52 35.94
CA LEU A 1027 9.04 7.10 35.08
C LEU A 1027 10.26 6.18 34.95
N LEU A 1028 10.74 5.64 36.07
CA LEU A 1028 12.00 4.89 36.14
C LEU A 1028 11.79 3.38 36.31
N THR A 1029 10.55 2.93 36.53
CA THR A 1029 10.21 1.51 36.70
C THR A 1029 10.98 0.87 37.87
N ARG A 1030 11.26 1.61 38.95
CA ARG A 1030 11.89 1.07 40.17
C ARG A 1030 11.33 1.72 41.42
N GLU A 1031 11.70 1.18 42.58
CA GLU A 1031 11.46 1.86 43.86
C GLU A 1031 12.50 2.97 44.08
N PRO A 1032 12.10 4.12 44.65
CA PRO A 1032 13.05 5.11 45.14
C PRO A 1032 13.73 4.63 46.43
N SER A 1033 14.98 5.02 46.60
CA SER A 1033 15.70 4.90 47.86
C SER A 1033 15.10 5.79 48.94
N ALA A 1034 15.41 5.52 50.21
CA ALA A 1034 14.93 6.35 51.32
C ALA A 1034 15.38 7.82 51.20
N ALA A 1035 16.59 8.07 50.69
CA ALA A 1035 17.11 9.42 50.48
C ALA A 1035 16.39 10.15 49.33
N GLU A 1036 16.06 9.45 48.24
CA GLU A 1036 15.30 10.02 47.12
C GLU A 1036 13.86 10.36 47.55
N VAL A 1037 13.21 9.49 48.32
CA VAL A 1037 11.87 9.76 48.88
C VAL A 1037 11.92 11.00 49.76
N GLU A 1038 12.82 11.04 50.74
CA GLU A 1038 12.92 12.14 51.68
C GLU A 1038 13.24 13.46 50.95
N GLY A 1039 14.23 13.46 50.06
CA GLY A 1039 14.64 14.65 49.31
C GLY A 1039 13.50 15.27 48.50
N LEU A 1040 12.80 14.47 47.68
CA LEU A 1040 11.75 14.98 46.80
C LEU A 1040 10.42 15.22 47.54
N ALA A 1041 10.10 14.42 48.56
CA ALA A 1041 8.92 14.63 49.38
C ALA A 1041 9.04 15.93 50.20
N ASN A 1042 10.25 16.31 50.61
CA ASN A 1042 10.51 17.57 51.31
C ASN A 1042 10.10 18.79 50.47
N GLU A 1043 10.45 18.81 49.18
CA GLU A 1043 10.07 19.88 48.26
C GLU A 1043 8.55 19.94 48.06
N LEU A 1044 7.90 18.78 47.97
CA LEU A 1044 6.44 18.69 47.74
C LEU A 1044 5.58 18.96 48.98
N ARG A 1045 6.17 18.96 50.19
CA ARG A 1045 5.40 19.00 51.45
C ARG A 1045 4.74 20.35 51.70
N ALA A 1046 5.41 21.44 51.33
CA ALA A 1046 4.84 22.78 51.46
C ALA A 1046 3.64 22.94 50.50
N GLY A 1047 2.44 23.19 51.03
CA GLY A 1047 1.23 23.35 50.23
C GLY A 1047 0.53 22.05 49.81
N PHE A 1048 1.03 20.87 50.19
CA PHE A 1048 0.43 19.59 49.78
C PHE A 1048 -1.01 19.41 50.26
N SER A 1049 -1.30 19.81 51.51
CA SER A 1049 -2.60 19.61 52.16
C SER A 1049 -3.72 20.43 51.53
N ASP A 1050 -3.40 21.57 50.95
CA ASP A 1050 -4.33 22.52 50.33
C ASP A 1050 -4.09 22.68 48.82
N ARG A 1051 -3.34 21.75 48.21
CA ARG A 1051 -3.01 21.75 46.77
C ARG A 1051 -4.24 21.65 45.88
N LEU A 1052 -5.31 21.01 46.33
CA LEU A 1052 -6.53 20.80 45.53
C LEU A 1052 -7.37 22.07 45.52
N VAL A 1053 -7.82 22.49 44.33
CA VAL A 1053 -8.70 23.65 44.18
C VAL A 1053 -10.16 23.21 44.34
N PRO A 1054 -10.90 23.69 45.38
CA PRO A 1054 -12.27 23.25 45.61
C PRO A 1054 -13.20 23.62 44.45
N GLY A 1055 -13.99 22.64 43.99
CA GLY A 1055 -14.97 22.84 42.91
C GLY A 1055 -14.38 22.87 41.49
N ALA A 1056 -13.05 22.82 41.34
CA ALA A 1056 -12.43 22.67 40.04
C ALA A 1056 -12.73 21.28 39.45
N VAL A 1057 -13.15 21.25 38.19
CA VAL A 1057 -13.48 20.02 37.45
C VAL A 1057 -12.45 19.77 36.36
N LYS A 1058 -12.29 18.50 36.00
CA LYS A 1058 -11.43 18.08 34.89
C LYS A 1058 -11.98 18.67 33.59
N ARG A 1059 -11.17 19.43 32.84
CA ARG A 1059 -11.61 19.94 31.53
C ARG A 1059 -11.67 18.80 30.51
N PRO A 1060 -12.70 18.79 29.64
CA PRO A 1060 -12.79 17.81 28.59
C PRO A 1060 -11.66 18.02 27.58
N PRO A 1061 -11.27 16.97 26.83
CA PRO A 1061 -10.34 17.10 25.72
C PRO A 1061 -10.89 18.08 24.67
N GLN A 1062 -10.00 18.68 23.87
CA GLN A 1062 -10.39 19.53 22.74
C GLN A 1062 -9.67 19.10 21.46
N SER A 1063 -10.41 18.99 20.36
CA SER A 1063 -9.84 18.73 19.04
C SER A 1063 -9.44 20.05 18.38
N ARG A 1064 -8.29 20.04 17.69
CA ARG A 1064 -7.81 21.22 16.95
C ARG A 1064 -8.63 21.39 15.69
N ARG A 1065 -9.06 22.63 15.42
CA ARG A 1065 -9.63 23.01 14.13
C ARG A 1065 -8.51 23.47 13.21
N ASN A 1066 -8.29 22.79 12.09
CA ASN A 1066 -7.32 23.22 11.08
C ASN A 1066 -7.99 23.32 9.71
N SER A 1067 -8.33 24.53 9.27
CA SER A 1067 -8.86 24.81 7.94
C SER A 1067 -7.79 25.05 6.88
N VAL A 1068 -6.53 25.08 7.29
CA VAL A 1068 -5.42 25.41 6.39
C VAL A 1068 -5.00 24.15 5.62
N SER A 1069 -4.92 24.29 4.30
CA SER A 1069 -4.61 23.22 3.36
C SER A 1069 -3.75 23.73 2.21
N TRP A 1070 -3.27 22.81 1.37
CA TRP A 1070 -2.60 23.17 0.12
C TRP A 1070 -3.47 24.08 -0.78
N SER A 1071 -4.79 24.07 -0.65
CA SER A 1071 -5.69 24.86 -1.48
C SER A 1071 -5.72 26.35 -1.14
N ASN A 1072 -5.33 26.72 0.08
CA ASN A 1072 -5.44 28.11 0.60
C ASN A 1072 -4.13 28.64 1.23
N HIS A 1073 -3.04 27.87 1.17
CA HIS A 1073 -1.77 28.22 1.81
C HIS A 1073 -1.10 29.53 1.32
N LEU A 1074 -1.52 30.10 0.19
CA LEU A 1074 -1.03 31.41 -0.28
C LEU A 1074 -1.87 32.58 0.25
N ASN A 1075 -2.96 32.30 0.98
CA ASN A 1075 -3.76 33.31 1.66
C ASN A 1075 -3.05 33.78 2.94
N SER A 1076 -2.96 35.10 3.16
CA SER A 1076 -2.35 35.66 4.38
C SER A 1076 -3.00 35.18 5.68
N GLU A 1077 -4.29 34.85 5.65
CA GLU A 1077 -5.01 34.31 6.80
C GLU A 1077 -4.51 32.91 7.19
N ALA A 1078 -4.12 32.10 6.21
CA ALA A 1078 -3.60 30.76 6.45
C ALA A 1078 -2.31 30.81 7.30
N THR A 1079 -1.41 31.75 6.94
CA THR A 1079 -0.19 32.00 7.71
C THR A 1079 -0.50 32.47 9.13
N ARG A 1080 -1.47 33.39 9.32
CA ARG A 1080 -1.87 33.86 10.67
C ARG A 1080 -2.38 32.71 11.54
N GLN A 1081 -3.29 31.88 11.02
CA GLN A 1081 -3.83 30.75 11.77
C GLN A 1081 -2.74 29.74 12.13
N LYS A 1082 -1.78 29.48 11.24
CA LYS A 1082 -0.65 28.60 11.54
C LYS A 1082 0.32 29.16 12.56
N GLN A 1083 0.58 30.46 12.56
CA GLN A 1083 1.37 31.10 13.61
C GLN A 1083 0.69 30.97 14.98
N GLN A 1084 -0.63 31.13 15.06
CA GLN A 1084 -1.37 30.90 16.31
C GLN A 1084 -1.33 29.43 16.76
N GLN A 1085 -1.44 28.48 15.82
CA GLN A 1085 -1.27 27.06 16.14
C GLN A 1085 0.16 26.75 16.63
N GLU A 1086 1.17 27.42 16.08
CA GLU A 1086 2.56 27.28 16.52
C GLU A 1086 2.78 27.84 17.92
N GLU A 1087 2.19 28.99 18.25
CA GLU A 1087 2.19 29.56 19.60
C GLU A 1087 1.51 28.61 20.59
N SER A 1088 0.32 28.11 20.27
CA SER A 1088 -0.39 27.12 21.10
C SER A 1088 0.39 25.81 21.27
N ALA A 1089 1.08 25.34 20.22
CA ALA A 1089 1.93 24.16 20.29
C ALA A 1089 3.14 24.34 21.23
N ARG A 1090 3.67 25.58 21.35
CA ARG A 1090 4.75 25.92 22.29
C ARG A 1090 4.25 26.01 23.72
N GLU A 1091 3.07 26.58 23.94
CA GLU A 1091 2.42 26.66 25.28
C GLU A 1091 1.99 25.29 25.81
N GLY A 1092 1.66 24.37 24.90
CA GLY A 1092 1.27 23.02 25.24
C GLY A 1092 -0.18 22.87 25.69
N ASP A 1093 -0.51 21.69 26.25
CA ASP A 1093 -1.88 21.41 26.70
C ASP A 1093 -2.16 22.22 27.97
N PRO A 1094 -3.30 22.95 28.09
CA PRO A 1094 -3.52 23.85 29.21
C PRO A 1094 -3.30 23.22 30.61
N PRO A 1095 -2.60 23.91 31.53
CA PRO A 1095 -2.42 23.47 32.92
C PRO A 1095 -3.73 23.18 33.64
N THR A 1096 -3.81 22.08 34.38
CA THR A 1096 -5.00 21.75 35.16
C THR A 1096 -5.32 22.84 36.17
N GLU A 1097 -6.60 23.18 36.30
CA GLU A 1097 -7.10 24.11 37.32
C GLU A 1097 -7.44 23.39 38.64
N ARG A 1098 -7.32 22.05 38.67
CA ARG A 1098 -7.61 21.22 39.84
C ARG A 1098 -6.51 21.27 40.91
N LEU A 1099 -5.33 21.77 40.55
CA LEU A 1099 -4.18 21.93 41.44
C LEU A 1099 -3.82 23.42 41.53
N ARG A 1100 -3.48 23.88 42.73
CA ARG A 1100 -2.94 25.22 42.91
C ARG A 1100 -1.65 25.38 42.11
N GLU A 1101 -1.52 26.49 41.41
CA GLU A 1101 -0.42 26.74 40.48
C GLU A 1101 0.95 26.65 41.16
N ASP A 1102 1.10 27.27 42.33
CA ASP A 1102 2.36 27.30 43.09
C ASP A 1102 2.84 25.89 43.47
N TRP A 1103 1.92 25.04 43.93
CA TRP A 1103 2.25 23.64 44.26
C TRP A 1103 2.44 22.78 43.00
N ARG A 1104 1.60 22.97 41.98
CA ARG A 1104 1.67 22.25 40.70
C ARG A 1104 3.05 22.39 40.05
N LEU A 1105 3.60 23.61 40.01
CA LEU A 1105 4.91 23.87 39.40
C LEU A 1105 6.03 23.08 40.09
N VAL A 1106 6.01 22.97 41.43
CA VAL A 1106 6.98 22.14 42.17
C VAL A 1106 6.82 20.65 41.85
N ALA A 1107 5.58 20.17 41.69
CA ALA A 1107 5.32 18.79 41.27
C ALA A 1107 5.77 18.50 39.83
N GLU A 1108 5.62 19.46 38.94
CA GLU A 1108 6.14 19.42 37.57
C GLU A 1108 7.68 19.37 37.57
N ASP A 1109 8.35 20.14 38.44
CA ASP A 1109 9.82 20.08 38.59
C ASP A 1109 10.31 18.69 39.01
N VAL A 1110 9.59 17.99 39.90
CA VAL A 1110 9.93 16.60 40.27
C VAL A 1110 9.86 15.68 39.05
N VAL A 1111 8.81 15.79 38.23
CA VAL A 1111 8.69 15.02 36.98
C VAL A 1111 9.80 15.37 36.01
N TRP A 1112 10.10 16.66 35.87
CA TRP A 1112 11.18 17.16 35.02
C TRP A 1112 12.54 16.58 35.43
N VAL A 1113 12.87 16.55 36.72
CA VAL A 1113 14.13 16.00 37.24
C VAL A 1113 14.25 14.51 36.92
N LEU A 1114 13.17 13.74 37.09
CA LEU A 1114 13.17 12.31 36.83
C LEU A 1114 13.30 11.99 35.34
N LEU A 1115 12.59 12.71 34.47
CA LEU A 1115 12.68 12.53 33.01
C LEU A 1115 14.04 12.93 32.45
N ASN A 1116 14.68 13.95 33.03
CA ASN A 1116 16.03 14.40 32.62
C ASN A 1116 17.16 13.64 33.34
N SER A 1117 16.84 12.66 34.18
CA SER A 1117 17.86 11.81 34.80
C SER A 1117 18.52 10.90 33.74
N PRO A 1118 19.82 10.59 33.86
CA PRO A 1118 20.46 9.62 32.98
C PRO A 1118 19.72 8.28 32.96
N GLU A 1119 19.19 7.85 34.11
CA GLU A 1119 18.48 6.58 34.26
C GLU A 1119 17.26 6.45 33.33
N PHE A 1120 16.55 7.55 33.06
CA PHE A 1120 15.42 7.51 32.14
C PHE A 1120 15.86 7.16 30.71
N VAL A 1121 17.01 7.67 30.28
CA VAL A 1121 17.50 7.60 28.89
C VAL A 1121 18.11 6.24 28.54
N PHE A 1122 18.62 5.50 29.52
CA PHE A 1122 19.29 4.23 29.28
C PHE A 1122 18.32 3.04 29.33
N VAL A 1123 18.59 2.04 28.48
CA VAL A 1123 18.07 0.69 28.65
C VAL A 1123 18.98 0.01 29.69
N PRO A 1124 18.44 -0.37 30.87
CA PRO A 1124 19.27 -0.79 31.99
C PRO A 1124 19.92 -2.15 31.77
#